data_AF-A0A090M806-F1
#
_entry.id   AF-A0A090M806-F1
#
_cell.length_a   1.000
_cell.length_b   1.000
_cell.length_c   1.000
_cell.angle_alpha   90.00
_cell.angle_beta   90.00
_cell.angle_gamma   90.00
#
_symmetry.space_group_name_H-M   'P 1'
#
loop_
_entity.id
_entity.type
_entity.pdbx_description
1 polymer ?
#
loop_
_entity_poly.entity_id
_entity_poly.type
_entity_poly.pdbx_seq_one_letter_code
_entity_poly.pdbx_strand_id
1 'polypeptide(L)'
;MASGAERAALLGVSTSRAELEGSRDGGERSASTSGARRGYSYGLPSARTVVGALSLVAVTVAVAIGCVRAGESRANQTRLAALGAKSHTSHKSGKTAKAGTSYPSSSYPSDDSSYPSDSSDGYPDMATPSAYPSDSSNSNTRALKVQPIGHTIWLGSELPNVKRAFLNQNKKILHKAGWKIKLWRSADISAANFPYTYHTIKRALKYNLHSHQNVFSMIGDLMKFEILYHHGGLYMDTNIELLRDPTDLFSVTATLGKEVFLVADPGGDKRFASAGFMGALDKHSALFASLITNKEYLDAIPFEEHCIANAWTGPMYLTLKLLHFDNAVILDRDTAYPLLCGQDERDMCLEQVDHEVLLGDRVSKKGSKLIVDKHDKEKIWRIKVPCKEIRKLYPDATALDHFTLGKSWTGCDPEAKTKRLVDWTLNYVHDPSSFIFDFILDQVRWSEADNVDIMTEKLVNRRMSLLGTEDVSAQLVVLANTARSGSQLMSELLRQAFNADEDTVVWEDSSGFHSDIPLYNRFLDIGDLWSERALEMDWVTKDMKPRILSLGVDEDVFNNLVNHPRTFLDQLLLGAARHGYRYVMTRIGWNNALGGARATRRIARTVLDEFPQANIFFLERANILAQYASLEAAEQTGMWMKFADPLKPESKDQPAPTPVVFDFEKFKITFQERHDWIEFFMNEMRARRRQYVHLVYEEHLATATRQVQTLKRIKEAYGWDIDVNPTYLRNSLHLVPTQEVELRERFVNPEAIPELLVQAFPLNELV
;
A
#
# COMPACT_ATOMS: atom_id res chain seq x y z
N MET A 1 -17.20 29.44 -18.57
CA MET A 1 -18.42 28.98 -19.25
C MET A 1 -18.01 28.02 -20.34
N ALA A 2 -18.33 26.74 -20.18
CA ALA A 2 -18.13 25.64 -21.11
C ALA A 2 -19.31 24.66 -20.94
N SER A 3 -19.66 23.95 -22.01
CA SER A 3 -20.98 23.38 -22.33
C SER A 3 -21.48 22.23 -21.43
N GLY A 4 -22.79 22.22 -21.18
CA GLY A 4 -23.54 21.27 -20.34
C GLY A 4 -23.67 19.84 -20.87
N ALA A 5 -22.71 19.31 -21.62
CA ALA A 5 -22.70 17.92 -22.10
C ALA A 5 -21.77 16.99 -21.29
N GLU A 6 -20.83 17.51 -20.50
CA GLU A 6 -19.87 16.70 -19.73
C GLU A 6 -20.35 16.32 -18.31
N ARG A 7 -21.54 16.75 -17.88
CA ARG A 7 -22.10 16.40 -16.56
C ARG A 7 -22.93 15.11 -16.52
N ALA A 8 -23.20 14.46 -17.66
CA ALA A 8 -24.09 13.30 -17.73
C ALA A 8 -23.39 11.92 -17.64
N ALA A 9 -22.05 11.86 -17.58
CA ALA A 9 -21.32 10.59 -17.52
C ALA A 9 -20.90 10.15 -16.09
N LEU A 10 -21.17 10.97 -15.07
CA LEU A 10 -20.76 10.69 -13.67
C LEU A 10 -21.91 10.69 -12.66
N LEU A 11 -23.15 10.96 -13.06
CA LEU A 11 -24.32 10.96 -12.17
C LEU A 11 -25.52 10.38 -12.91
N GLY A 12 -25.74 9.08 -12.74
CA GLY A 12 -26.90 8.37 -13.29
C GLY A 12 -28.18 8.72 -12.54
N VAL A 13 -28.82 9.84 -12.92
CA VAL A 13 -30.19 10.17 -12.50
C VAL A 13 -30.99 10.50 -13.76
N SER A 14 -31.95 9.65 -14.10
CA SER A 14 -32.93 9.88 -15.18
C SER A 14 -34.26 10.27 -14.55
N THR A 15 -34.65 11.54 -14.70
CA THR A 15 -35.99 12.02 -14.35
C THR A 15 -36.88 12.28 -15.58
N SER A 16 -38.14 11.85 -15.42
CA SER A 16 -39.41 12.35 -15.98
C SER A 16 -39.76 12.23 -17.48
N ARG A 17 -40.60 11.23 -17.78
CA ARG A 17 -42.06 11.29 -18.07
C ARG A 17 -42.70 12.65 -18.44
N ALA A 18 -43.36 12.69 -19.61
CA ALA A 18 -44.65 13.34 -20.01
C ALA A 18 -44.69 13.39 -21.56
N GLU A 19 -45.76 13.24 -22.35
CA GLU A 19 -47.21 13.14 -22.18
C GLU A 19 -47.85 12.66 -23.53
N LEU A 20 -48.93 11.87 -23.42
CA LEU A 20 -50.21 11.86 -24.16
C LEU A 20 -50.35 12.46 -25.59
N GLU A 21 -50.81 11.64 -26.56
CA GLU A 21 -52.17 11.62 -27.18
C GLU A 21 -52.16 10.96 -28.59
N GLY A 22 -53.21 10.19 -28.94
CA GLY A 22 -53.55 9.92 -30.35
C GLY A 22 -54.07 8.52 -30.75
N SER A 23 -55.29 8.16 -30.33
CA SER A 23 -56.35 7.39 -31.03
C SER A 23 -56.09 6.22 -32.00
N ARG A 24 -56.76 5.09 -31.65
CA ARG A 24 -57.72 4.26 -32.44
C ARG A 24 -57.40 3.94 -33.92
N ASP A 25 -57.27 2.65 -34.23
CA ASP A 25 -58.39 1.85 -34.77
C ASP A 25 -58.03 0.36 -34.88
N GLY A 26 -59.05 -0.49 -34.76
CA GLY A 26 -58.94 -1.94 -34.57
C GLY A 26 -58.88 -2.79 -35.83
N GLY A 27 -58.90 -4.12 -35.63
CA GLY A 27 -59.13 -5.09 -36.69
C GLY A 27 -58.51 -6.46 -36.41
N GLU A 28 -59.23 -7.31 -35.69
CA GLU A 28 -59.08 -8.76 -35.79
C GLU A 28 -59.39 -9.21 -37.23
N ARG A 29 -58.57 -10.09 -37.82
CA ARG A 29 -59.03 -11.39 -38.35
C ARG A 29 -57.89 -12.24 -38.93
N SER A 30 -58.18 -13.52 -38.83
CA SER A 30 -57.45 -14.75 -39.07
C SER A 30 -57.04 -15.07 -40.53
N ALA A 31 -56.02 -15.95 -40.59
CA ALA A 31 -55.91 -17.14 -41.45
C ALA A 31 -55.26 -17.06 -42.85
N SER A 32 -54.09 -17.72 -42.90
CA SER A 32 -53.76 -18.86 -43.79
C SER A 32 -52.93 -18.64 -45.07
N THR A 33 -51.95 -19.56 -45.18
CA THR A 33 -51.36 -20.22 -46.35
C THR A 33 -50.31 -19.54 -47.24
N SER A 34 -49.09 -20.10 -47.11
CA SER A 34 -48.18 -20.59 -48.15
C SER A 34 -47.55 -19.64 -49.18
N GLY A 35 -46.20 -19.66 -49.20
CA GLY A 35 -45.47 -19.91 -50.44
C GLY A 35 -44.48 -18.84 -50.91
N ALA A 36 -43.25 -19.30 -51.15
CA ALA A 36 -42.23 -18.75 -52.07
C ALA A 36 -41.22 -17.69 -51.57
N ARG A 37 -40.05 -18.21 -51.17
CA ARG A 37 -38.69 -17.83 -51.57
C ARG A 37 -38.48 -16.44 -52.22
N ARG A 38 -37.73 -15.57 -51.51
CA ARG A 38 -36.64 -14.75 -52.09
C ARG A 38 -35.55 -14.57 -51.02
N GLY A 39 -34.35 -15.05 -51.34
CA GLY A 39 -33.18 -14.96 -50.48
C GLY A 39 -32.60 -13.54 -50.47
N TYR A 40 -32.29 -13.05 -49.27
CA TYR A 40 -31.31 -12.01 -49.04
C TYR A 40 -30.28 -12.57 -48.06
N SER A 41 -29.09 -12.91 -48.57
CA SER A 41 -27.94 -13.24 -47.75
C SER A 41 -27.40 -11.97 -47.12
N TYR A 42 -27.63 -11.76 -45.82
CA TYR A 42 -26.77 -10.88 -45.03
C TYR A 42 -25.48 -11.65 -44.75
N GLY A 43 -24.43 -11.36 -45.53
CA GLY A 43 -23.09 -11.85 -45.24
C GLY A 43 -22.61 -11.25 -43.93
N LEU A 44 -22.36 -12.11 -42.94
CA LEU A 44 -21.60 -11.76 -41.74
C LEU A 44 -20.23 -11.20 -42.16
N PRO A 45 -19.80 -10.03 -41.67
CA PRO A 45 -18.46 -9.53 -41.95
C PRO A 45 -17.43 -10.53 -41.39
N SER A 46 -16.43 -10.87 -42.20
CA SER A 46 -15.36 -11.76 -41.79
C SER A 46 -14.69 -11.27 -40.51
N ALA A 47 -14.19 -12.18 -39.66
CA ALA A 47 -13.51 -11.84 -38.41
C ALA A 47 -12.37 -10.81 -38.59
N ARG A 48 -11.73 -10.79 -39.77
CA ARG A 48 -10.70 -9.79 -40.11
C ARG A 48 -11.24 -8.36 -40.24
N THR A 49 -12.48 -8.20 -40.71
CA THR A 49 -13.14 -6.90 -40.84
C THR A 49 -13.55 -6.36 -39.47
N VAL A 50 -13.99 -7.23 -38.56
CA VAL A 50 -14.33 -6.87 -37.17
C VAL A 50 -13.07 -6.51 -36.38
N VAL A 51 -11.99 -7.28 -36.52
CA VAL A 51 -10.70 -6.98 -35.89
C VAL A 51 -10.11 -5.67 -36.42
N GLY A 52 -10.17 -5.41 -37.72
CA GLY A 52 -9.72 -4.14 -38.30
C GLY A 52 -10.51 -2.93 -37.78
N ALA A 53 -11.82 -3.05 -37.63
CA ALA A 53 -12.67 -2.00 -37.06
C ALA A 53 -12.34 -1.74 -35.58
N LEU A 54 -12.14 -2.78 -34.78
CA LEU A 54 -11.77 -2.66 -33.36
C LEU A 54 -10.39 -2.04 -33.18
N SER A 55 -9.41 -2.38 -34.01
CA SER A 55 -8.07 -1.75 -33.98
C SER A 55 -8.12 -0.27 -34.36
N LEU A 56 -8.96 0.11 -35.34
CA LEU A 56 -9.12 1.51 -35.73
C LEU A 56 -9.77 2.34 -34.60
N VAL A 57 -10.76 1.77 -33.91
CA VAL A 57 -11.39 2.41 -32.74
C VAL A 57 -10.37 2.57 -31.60
N ALA A 58 -9.57 1.54 -31.31
CA ALA A 58 -8.55 1.62 -30.26
C ALA A 58 -7.49 2.68 -30.54
N VAL A 59 -7.01 2.80 -31.79
CA VAL A 59 -6.06 3.85 -32.20
C VAL A 59 -6.70 5.23 -32.09
N THR A 60 -7.96 5.38 -32.50
CA THR A 60 -8.67 6.67 -32.43
C THR A 60 -8.88 7.11 -30.97
N VAL A 61 -9.21 6.18 -30.08
CA VAL A 61 -9.34 6.44 -28.63
C VAL A 61 -7.99 6.81 -28.02
N ALA A 62 -6.90 6.11 -28.36
CA ALA A 62 -5.57 6.42 -27.88
C ALA A 62 -5.08 7.82 -28.33
N VAL A 63 -5.36 8.20 -29.58
CA VAL A 63 -5.05 9.54 -30.11
C VAL A 63 -5.90 10.61 -29.40
N ALA A 64 -7.19 10.34 -29.17
CA ALA A 64 -8.05 11.27 -28.43
C ALA A 64 -7.58 11.50 -26.99
N ILE A 65 -7.19 10.43 -26.28
CA ILE A 65 -6.62 10.51 -24.91
C ILE A 65 -5.30 11.28 -24.92
N GLY A 66 -4.43 11.04 -25.91
CA GLY A 66 -3.18 11.79 -26.08
C GLY A 66 -3.41 13.29 -26.32
N CYS A 67 -4.40 13.64 -27.14
CA CYS A 67 -4.77 15.03 -27.41
C CYS A 67 -5.36 15.73 -26.17
N VAL A 68 -6.17 15.03 -25.36
CA VAL A 68 -6.72 15.57 -24.09
C VAL A 68 -5.60 15.85 -23.10
N ARG A 69 -4.67 14.91 -22.90
CA ARG A 69 -3.52 15.08 -21.99
C ARG A 69 -2.58 16.21 -22.44
N ALA A 70 -2.36 16.36 -23.74
CA ALA A 70 -1.59 17.47 -24.29
C ALA A 70 -2.30 18.83 -24.10
N GLY A 71 -3.63 18.85 -24.18
CA GLY A 71 -4.47 20.01 -23.90
C GLY A 71 -4.40 20.44 -22.43
N GLU A 72 -4.51 19.49 -21.49
CA GLU A 72 -4.39 19.74 -20.05
C GLU A 72 -2.99 20.22 -19.65
N SER A 73 -1.95 19.64 -20.25
CA SER A 73 -0.56 20.08 -20.05
C SER A 73 -0.34 21.54 -20.50
N ARG A 74 -0.86 21.92 -21.68
CA ARG A 74 -0.82 23.32 -22.14
C ARG A 74 -1.66 24.26 -21.28
N ALA A 75 -2.83 23.82 -20.82
CA ALA A 75 -3.69 24.61 -19.94
C ALA A 75 -3.01 24.88 -18.58
N ASN A 76 -2.33 23.87 -18.01
CA ASN A 76 -1.55 24.02 -16.78
C ASN A 76 -0.29 24.88 -16.96
N GLN A 77 0.43 24.75 -18.08
CA GLN A 77 1.55 25.65 -18.40
C GLN A 77 1.09 27.12 -18.57
N THR A 78 -0.08 27.33 -19.16
CA THR A 78 -0.66 28.68 -19.34
C THR A 78 -1.14 29.27 -18.01
N ARG A 79 -1.71 28.43 -17.11
CA ARG A 79 -2.06 28.82 -15.73
C ARG A 79 -0.83 29.20 -14.89
N LEU A 80 0.28 28.46 -15.03
CA LEU A 80 1.54 28.75 -14.35
C LEU A 80 2.24 30.00 -14.90
N ALA A 81 2.21 30.23 -16.21
CA ALA A 81 2.69 31.48 -16.82
C ALA A 81 1.88 32.70 -16.37
N ALA A 82 0.56 32.56 -16.17
CA ALA A 82 -0.29 33.62 -15.63
C ALA A 82 -0.03 33.92 -14.14
N LEU A 83 0.49 32.95 -13.37
CA LEU A 83 0.89 33.12 -11.97
C LEU A 83 2.32 33.67 -11.82
N GLY A 84 3.18 33.53 -12.85
CA GLY A 84 4.54 34.06 -12.89
C GLY A 84 4.69 35.47 -13.48
N ALA A 85 3.66 36.02 -14.12
CA ALA A 85 3.70 37.33 -14.78
C ALA A 85 3.01 38.42 -13.96
N LYS A 86 3.55 38.75 -12.78
CA LYS A 86 3.36 40.08 -12.16
C LYS A 86 4.70 40.62 -11.66
N SER A 87 5.56 40.99 -12.60
CA SER A 87 6.74 41.82 -12.33
C SER A 87 6.41 43.30 -12.51
N HIS A 88 6.70 44.07 -11.45
CA HIS A 88 7.15 45.46 -11.43
C HIS A 88 6.85 46.39 -12.61
N THR A 89 6.00 47.39 -12.34
CA THR A 89 6.11 48.72 -12.96
C THR A 89 6.97 49.63 -12.09
N SER A 90 8.09 50.08 -12.66
CA SER A 90 8.98 51.08 -12.10
C SER A 90 8.32 52.47 -12.01
N HIS A 91 8.56 53.21 -10.93
CA HIS A 91 8.57 54.68 -10.98
C HIS A 91 9.75 55.25 -10.20
N LYS A 92 10.43 56.20 -10.85
CA LYS A 92 11.66 56.89 -10.46
C LYS A 92 11.42 58.08 -9.50
N SER A 93 12.42 58.28 -8.64
CA SER A 93 13.08 59.55 -8.23
C SER A 93 12.59 60.36 -7.02
N GLY A 94 13.58 60.76 -6.20
CA GLY A 94 13.56 61.83 -5.18
C GLY A 94 14.45 61.46 -3.98
N LYS A 95 15.77 61.77 -3.97
CA LYS A 95 16.46 62.82 -3.17
C LYS A 95 16.02 62.83 -1.68
N THR A 96 16.85 62.83 -0.63
CA THR A 96 18.24 63.20 -0.33
C THR A 96 18.46 62.93 1.17
N ALA A 97 19.65 62.49 1.62
CA ALA A 97 20.37 63.02 2.81
C ALA A 97 21.59 62.14 3.18
N LYS A 98 22.62 62.81 3.71
CA LYS A 98 24.01 62.40 3.93
C LYS A 98 24.28 61.89 5.37
N ALA A 99 25.52 61.38 5.52
CA ALA A 99 26.39 61.27 6.71
C ALA A 99 26.30 59.92 7.46
N GLY A 100 27.40 59.22 7.78
CA GLY A 100 28.83 59.48 7.65
C GLY A 100 29.64 58.27 8.19
N THR A 101 30.89 58.15 7.71
CA THR A 101 32.15 57.73 8.40
C THR A 101 32.04 56.81 9.63
N SER A 102 32.79 55.72 9.83
CA SER A 102 34.23 55.47 9.60
C SER A 102 34.59 54.03 10.03
N TYR A 103 35.64 53.44 9.43
CA TYR A 103 36.37 52.26 9.92
C TYR A 103 37.07 52.53 11.26
N PRO A 104 37.44 51.47 12.01
CA PRO A 104 38.87 51.17 12.09
C PRO A 104 39.25 49.68 12.06
N SER A 105 40.50 49.47 11.65
CA SER A 105 41.33 48.26 11.63
C SER A 105 41.97 47.93 12.99
N SER A 106 42.24 46.64 13.26
CA SER A 106 43.26 46.13 14.22
C SER A 106 43.24 44.58 14.18
N SER A 107 44.15 43.88 13.47
CA SER A 107 45.46 43.32 13.92
C SER A 107 45.44 42.29 15.07
N TYR A 108 45.60 41.00 14.70
CA TYR A 108 46.40 39.85 15.25
C TYR A 108 46.63 39.67 16.79
N PRO A 109 46.77 38.41 17.32
CA PRO A 109 47.73 37.40 16.83
C PRO A 109 47.29 35.92 16.81
N SER A 110 48.15 35.17 16.11
CA SER A 110 48.32 33.72 16.02
C SER A 110 48.57 33.04 17.37
N ASP A 111 48.12 31.78 17.51
CA ASP A 111 48.78 30.81 18.36
C ASP A 111 48.69 29.38 17.79
N ASP A 112 49.83 28.70 17.95
CA ASP A 112 50.20 27.36 17.54
C ASP A 112 49.43 26.24 18.26
N SER A 113 49.26 25.10 17.58
CA SER A 113 49.50 23.79 18.21
C SER A 113 49.72 22.70 17.15
N SER A 114 51.00 22.42 16.92
CA SER A 114 51.58 21.24 16.29
C SER A 114 51.33 19.96 17.08
N TYR A 115 51.31 18.79 16.41
CA TYR A 115 51.96 17.50 16.74
C TYR A 115 51.27 16.33 15.97
N PRO A 116 51.96 15.22 15.66
CA PRO A 116 53.15 15.09 14.82
C PRO A 116 52.94 14.12 13.63
N SER A 117 53.78 14.27 12.61
CA SER A 117 54.10 13.23 11.63
C SER A 117 55.13 12.25 12.21
N ASP A 118 54.90 10.94 12.08
CA ASP A 118 55.99 9.97 12.12
C ASP A 118 55.71 8.69 11.30
N SER A 119 56.80 8.24 10.65
CA SER A 119 57.15 6.95 10.03
C SER A 119 56.10 6.17 9.22
N SER A 120 56.26 5.96 7.90
CA SER A 120 57.28 5.16 7.19
C SER A 120 57.30 3.69 7.60
N ASP A 121 56.57 2.85 6.86
CA ASP A 121 56.92 1.46 6.63
C ASP A 121 56.60 1.11 5.17
N GLY A 122 57.65 0.73 4.44
CA GLY A 122 57.59 0.28 3.06
C GLY A 122 57.51 -1.24 2.92
N TYR A 123 57.56 -1.67 1.65
CA TYR A 123 57.62 -3.03 1.08
C TYR A 123 56.29 -3.61 0.55
N PRO A 124 56.33 -4.36 -0.59
CA PRO A 124 56.82 -3.94 -1.90
C PRO A 124 55.82 -4.24 -3.04
N ASP A 125 56.05 -3.61 -4.18
CA ASP A 125 55.41 -3.92 -5.46
C ASP A 125 55.57 -5.40 -5.86
N MET A 126 54.44 -6.06 -6.15
CA MET A 126 54.41 -7.21 -7.04
C MET A 126 53.41 -6.93 -8.16
N ALA A 127 53.95 -6.56 -9.31
CA ALA A 127 53.25 -6.53 -10.58
C ALA A 127 53.07 -7.97 -11.10
N THR A 128 51.84 -8.33 -11.45
CA THR A 128 51.56 -9.33 -12.47
C THR A 128 50.43 -8.83 -13.39
N PRO A 129 50.61 -8.86 -14.72
CA PRO A 129 49.61 -8.39 -15.67
C PRO A 129 48.67 -9.53 -16.05
N SER A 130 47.36 -9.33 -15.91
CA SER A 130 46.34 -10.19 -16.53
C SER A 130 45.55 -9.36 -17.53
N ALA A 131 45.91 -9.52 -18.80
CA ALA A 131 45.21 -8.99 -19.95
C ALA A 131 43.85 -9.69 -20.13
N TYR A 132 42.79 -8.91 -20.32
CA TYR A 132 41.60 -9.30 -21.09
C TYR A 132 41.14 -8.10 -21.91
N PRO A 133 40.59 -8.33 -23.12
CA PRO A 133 40.67 -7.40 -24.24
C PRO A 133 39.68 -6.23 -24.13
N SER A 134 40.14 -5.07 -24.57
CA SER A 134 39.34 -3.88 -24.78
C SER A 134 38.42 -4.07 -25.98
N ASP A 135 37.14 -4.32 -25.73
CA ASP A 135 36.10 -4.14 -26.74
C ASP A 135 35.68 -2.67 -26.73
N SER A 136 36.22 -1.92 -27.69
CA SER A 136 35.85 -0.54 -27.96
C SER A 136 34.56 -0.51 -28.77
N SER A 137 33.42 -0.34 -28.11
CA SER A 137 32.18 0.05 -28.78
C SER A 137 31.56 1.27 -28.07
N ASN A 138 31.70 2.42 -28.73
CA ASN A 138 30.96 3.68 -28.56
C ASN A 138 29.88 3.71 -27.48
N SER A 139 30.21 4.28 -26.31
CA SER A 139 29.21 4.90 -25.44
C SER A 139 29.24 6.41 -25.65
N ASN A 140 28.17 6.96 -26.22
CA ASN A 140 27.82 8.36 -26.01
C ASN A 140 27.45 8.53 -24.53
N THR A 141 28.45 8.52 -23.65
CA THR A 141 28.30 8.88 -22.24
C THR A 141 28.07 10.38 -22.19
N ARG A 142 26.80 10.79 -22.09
CA ARG A 142 26.47 12.13 -21.58
C ARG A 142 27.19 12.26 -20.24
N ALA A 143 28.22 13.09 -20.18
CA ALA A 143 28.92 13.38 -18.93
C ALA A 143 27.90 13.84 -17.89
N LEU A 144 27.76 13.09 -16.80
CA LEU A 144 26.86 13.42 -15.71
C LEU A 144 27.24 14.78 -15.13
N LYS A 145 26.33 15.76 -15.19
CA LYS A 145 26.49 17.08 -14.58
C LYS A 145 26.23 17.06 -13.07
N VAL A 146 26.68 16.02 -12.37
CA VAL A 146 26.46 15.89 -10.92
C VAL A 146 27.61 16.56 -10.18
N GLN A 147 27.30 17.37 -9.16
CA GLN A 147 28.33 17.78 -8.20
C GLN A 147 28.65 16.55 -7.32
N PRO A 148 29.85 15.97 -7.39
CA PRO A 148 30.14 14.70 -6.72
C PRO A 148 30.46 14.95 -5.24
N ILE A 149 29.42 15.24 -4.47
CA ILE A 149 29.49 15.48 -3.03
C ILE A 149 28.42 14.68 -2.30
N GLY A 150 28.85 13.95 -1.28
CA GLY A 150 28.00 13.33 -0.27
C GLY A 150 27.77 14.27 0.90
N HIS A 151 26.58 14.22 1.48
CA HIS A 151 26.15 15.02 2.60
C HIS A 151 25.61 14.13 3.71
N THR A 152 25.98 14.45 4.94
CA THR A 152 25.41 13.83 6.14
C THR A 152 25.29 14.86 7.25
N ILE A 153 24.37 14.66 8.19
CA ILE A 153 24.04 15.64 9.24
C ILE A 153 24.17 14.98 10.61
N TRP A 154 24.86 15.66 11.54
CA TRP A 154 24.85 15.31 12.96
C TRP A 154 24.79 16.56 13.82
N LEU A 155 23.79 16.64 14.70
CA LEU A 155 23.45 17.84 15.46
C LEU A 155 23.39 17.55 16.97
N GLY A 156 23.53 18.61 17.77
CA GLY A 156 23.26 18.59 19.20
C GLY A 156 24.36 17.95 20.07
N SER A 157 25.21 17.09 19.50
CA SER A 157 26.28 16.41 20.23
C SER A 157 27.51 16.12 19.36
N GLU A 158 28.57 15.57 19.97
CA GLU A 158 29.66 14.96 19.22
C GLU A 158 29.16 13.70 18.49
N LEU A 159 29.70 13.43 17.30
CA LEU A 159 29.37 12.25 16.52
C LEU A 159 29.85 10.97 17.25
N PRO A 160 28.94 10.05 17.61
CA PRO A 160 29.25 8.75 18.20
C PRO A 160 30.33 8.00 17.43
N ASN A 161 31.17 7.26 18.14
CA ASN A 161 32.30 6.55 17.54
C ASN A 161 31.83 5.49 16.52
N VAL A 162 30.69 4.84 16.79
CA VAL A 162 30.10 3.85 15.88
C VAL A 162 29.67 4.50 14.56
N LYS A 163 28.95 5.62 14.59
CA LYS A 163 28.56 6.39 13.40
C LYS A 163 29.77 6.94 12.64
N ARG A 164 30.85 7.29 13.35
CA ARG A 164 32.12 7.72 12.74
C ARG A 164 32.78 6.60 11.92
N ALA A 165 32.64 5.34 12.34
CA ALA A 165 33.17 4.21 11.58
C ALA A 165 32.49 4.10 10.21
N PHE A 166 31.15 4.19 10.16
CA PHE A 166 30.38 4.21 8.91
C PHE A 166 30.72 5.43 8.05
N LEU A 167 30.79 6.63 8.64
CA LEU A 167 31.19 7.85 7.92
C LEU A 167 32.57 7.69 7.25
N ASN A 168 33.54 7.10 7.95
CA ASN A 168 34.88 6.86 7.41
C ASN A 168 34.86 5.82 6.28
N GLN A 169 34.02 4.79 6.38
CA GLN A 169 33.85 3.81 5.32
C GLN A 169 33.21 4.43 4.07
N ASN A 170 32.14 5.21 4.25
CA ASN A 170 31.47 5.94 3.17
C ASN A 170 32.43 6.90 2.49
N LYS A 171 33.25 7.62 3.26
CA LYS A 171 34.30 8.50 2.74
C LYS A 171 35.28 7.76 1.83
N LYS A 172 35.72 6.54 2.20
CA LYS A 172 36.64 5.73 1.38
C LYS A 172 36.02 5.36 0.03
N ILE A 173 34.77 4.90 0.04
CA ILE A 173 34.05 4.50 -1.19
C ILE A 173 33.84 5.72 -2.09
N LEU A 174 33.31 6.81 -1.55
CA LEU A 174 33.08 8.04 -2.29
C LEU A 174 34.38 8.63 -2.86
N HIS A 175 35.46 8.71 -2.07
CA HIS A 175 36.74 9.22 -2.56
C HIS A 175 37.30 8.38 -3.72
N LYS A 176 37.13 7.06 -3.68
CA LYS A 176 37.54 6.17 -4.78
C LYS A 176 36.78 6.47 -6.08
N ALA A 177 35.52 6.90 -5.96
CA ALA A 177 34.68 7.34 -7.07
C ALA A 177 34.91 8.81 -7.48
N GLY A 178 35.84 9.53 -6.82
CA GLY A 178 36.09 10.95 -7.08
C GLY A 178 35.13 11.91 -6.36
N TRP A 179 34.32 11.42 -5.43
CA TRP A 179 33.39 12.22 -4.64
C TRP A 179 34.02 12.78 -3.37
N LYS A 180 33.53 13.95 -2.94
CA LYS A 180 33.79 14.51 -1.61
C LYS A 180 32.67 14.10 -0.65
N ILE A 181 32.88 14.27 0.66
CA ILE A 181 31.82 14.15 1.66
C ILE A 181 31.89 15.29 2.66
N LYS A 182 30.74 15.87 3.00
CA LYS A 182 30.57 16.91 4.02
C LYS A 182 29.66 16.42 5.15
N LEU A 183 30.20 16.48 6.38
CA LEU A 183 29.42 16.35 7.61
C LEU A 183 28.98 17.75 8.05
N TRP A 184 27.69 18.00 8.03
CA TRP A 184 27.07 19.23 8.52
C TRP A 184 26.80 19.12 10.02
N ARG A 185 27.18 20.16 10.76
CA ARG A 185 27.07 20.25 12.23
C ARG A 185 26.24 21.45 12.64
N SER A 186 25.92 21.54 13.94
CA SER A 186 25.22 22.69 14.51
C SER A 186 25.92 24.03 14.24
N ALA A 187 27.25 24.03 14.09
CA ALA A 187 28.03 25.22 13.72
C ALA A 187 27.82 25.69 12.28
N ASP A 188 27.35 24.81 11.38
CA ASP A 188 27.04 25.17 10.00
C ASP A 188 25.66 25.86 9.86
N ILE A 189 24.83 25.85 10.90
CA ILE A 189 23.50 26.46 10.89
C ILE A 189 23.64 27.98 10.89
N SER A 190 23.52 28.58 9.70
CA SER A 190 23.60 30.02 9.49
C SER A 190 22.60 30.46 8.41
N ALA A 191 22.22 31.74 8.43
CA ALA A 191 21.37 32.32 7.38
C ALA A 191 22.00 32.25 5.98
N ALA A 192 23.33 32.13 5.89
CA ALA A 192 24.03 31.99 4.61
C ALA A 192 23.90 30.57 4.03
N ASN A 193 23.98 29.54 4.88
CA ASN A 193 23.87 28.16 4.44
C ASN A 193 22.41 27.70 4.29
N PHE A 194 21.49 28.27 5.08
CA PHE A 194 20.09 27.86 5.16
C PHE A 194 19.12 29.04 5.01
N PRO A 195 19.22 29.90 3.98
CA PRO A 195 18.41 31.10 3.87
C PRO A 195 16.89 30.88 3.97
N TYR A 196 16.39 29.72 3.54
CA TYR A 196 14.96 29.41 3.55
C TYR A 196 14.50 28.84 4.89
N THR A 197 15.23 27.88 5.46
CA THR A 197 14.80 27.19 6.69
C THR A 197 15.41 27.76 7.97
N TYR A 198 16.38 28.67 7.90
CA TYR A 198 17.11 29.18 9.08
C TYR A 198 16.19 29.75 10.16
N HIS A 199 15.16 30.52 9.80
CA HIS A 199 14.22 31.08 10.77
C HIS A 199 13.49 29.96 11.55
N THR A 200 13.01 28.95 10.83
CA THR A 200 12.33 27.78 11.39
C THR A 200 13.27 26.91 12.23
N ILE A 201 14.51 26.69 11.77
CA ILE A 201 15.54 25.99 12.56
C ILE A 201 15.85 26.75 13.86
N LYS A 202 15.95 28.08 13.82
CA LYS A 202 16.17 28.90 15.02
C LYS A 202 15.02 28.78 16.02
N ARG A 203 13.77 28.70 15.55
CA ARG A 203 12.60 28.40 16.40
C ARG A 203 12.70 27.02 17.03
N ALA A 204 13.05 25.99 16.26
CA ALA A 204 13.25 24.64 16.76
C ALA A 204 14.30 24.59 17.88
N LEU A 205 15.48 25.19 17.64
CA LEU A 205 16.56 25.27 18.61
C LEU A 205 16.14 26.05 19.85
N LYS A 206 15.36 27.14 19.70
CA LYS A 206 14.77 27.86 20.83
C LYS A 206 13.86 26.92 21.62
N TYR A 207 12.96 26.19 20.97
CA TYR A 207 12.07 25.23 21.63
C TYR A 207 12.87 24.19 22.42
N ASN A 208 13.85 23.52 21.79
CA ASN A 208 14.72 22.53 22.44
C ASN A 208 15.45 23.09 23.67
N LEU A 209 15.94 24.34 23.61
CA LEU A 209 16.59 24.97 24.75
C LEU A 209 15.65 25.16 25.96
N HIS A 210 14.35 25.38 25.71
CA HIS A 210 13.37 25.61 26.78
C HIS A 210 12.70 24.31 27.26
N SER A 211 12.43 23.36 26.37
CA SER A 211 11.67 22.14 26.68
C SER A 211 12.53 20.91 26.91
N HIS A 212 13.81 20.96 26.51
CA HIS A 212 14.74 19.82 26.44
C HIS A 212 14.25 18.66 25.55
N GLN A 213 13.20 18.86 24.76
CA GLN A 213 12.71 17.85 23.82
C GLN A 213 13.59 17.77 22.58
N ASN A 214 13.75 16.56 22.03
CA ASN A 214 14.56 16.33 20.85
C ASN A 214 13.85 16.83 19.59
N VAL A 215 14.37 17.91 18.99
CA VAL A 215 13.90 18.47 17.71
C VAL A 215 14.91 18.25 16.57
N PHE A 216 16.06 17.62 16.86
CA PHE A 216 17.17 17.56 15.92
C PHE A 216 16.86 16.73 14.68
N SER A 217 15.93 15.78 14.79
CA SER A 217 15.41 15.01 13.65
C SER A 217 14.62 15.91 12.68
N MET A 218 13.70 16.73 13.19
CA MET A 218 12.96 17.73 12.39
C MET A 218 13.91 18.78 11.76
N ILE A 219 14.91 19.24 12.52
CA ILE A 219 15.94 20.16 11.98
C ILE A 219 16.74 19.47 10.87
N GLY A 220 17.13 18.21 11.08
CA GLY A 220 17.86 17.42 10.10
C GLY A 220 17.11 17.27 8.79
N ASP A 221 15.80 17.05 8.84
CA ASP A 221 14.91 17.01 7.67
C ASP A 221 14.85 18.34 6.90
N LEU A 222 14.73 19.46 7.61
CA LEU A 222 14.76 20.78 6.96
C LEU A 222 16.12 21.03 6.29
N MET A 223 17.21 20.70 7.00
CA MET A 223 18.56 20.89 6.49
C MET A 223 18.84 20.02 5.27
N LYS A 224 18.47 18.74 5.25
CA LYS A 224 18.79 17.83 4.13
C LYS A 224 18.14 18.28 2.82
N PHE A 225 16.89 18.76 2.86
CA PHE A 225 16.23 19.25 1.65
C PHE A 225 16.88 20.54 1.14
N GLU A 226 17.22 21.48 2.02
CA GLU A 226 17.88 22.73 1.63
C GLU A 226 19.33 22.51 1.15
N ILE A 227 20.04 21.56 1.75
CA ILE A 227 21.37 21.13 1.28
C ILE A 227 21.28 20.60 -0.15
N LEU A 228 20.37 19.67 -0.43
CA LEU A 228 20.21 19.10 -1.78
C LEU A 228 19.74 20.18 -2.77
N TYR A 229 18.90 21.12 -2.35
CA TYR A 229 18.53 22.26 -3.17
C TYR A 229 19.73 23.14 -3.55
N HIS A 230 20.65 23.43 -2.63
CA HIS A 230 21.80 24.32 -2.90
C HIS A 230 23.02 23.63 -3.50
N HIS A 231 23.18 22.33 -3.28
CA HIS A 231 24.40 21.61 -3.61
C HIS A 231 24.20 20.46 -4.61
N GLY A 232 22.98 19.92 -4.73
CA GLY A 232 22.74 18.64 -5.38
C GLY A 232 23.49 17.51 -4.66
N GLY A 233 23.87 16.47 -5.40
CA GLY A 233 24.69 15.38 -4.88
C GLY A 233 23.89 14.35 -4.08
N LEU A 234 24.57 13.63 -3.18
CA LEU A 234 24.01 12.52 -2.41
C LEU A 234 23.79 12.95 -0.96
N TYR A 235 22.61 12.70 -0.39
CA TYR A 235 22.37 12.77 1.04
C TYR A 235 22.26 11.37 1.65
N MET A 236 22.84 11.18 2.83
CA MET A 236 22.77 9.95 3.62
C MET A 236 22.66 10.26 5.11
N ASP A 237 21.72 9.62 5.78
CA ASP A 237 21.66 9.61 7.24
C ASP A 237 22.92 9.00 7.85
N THR A 238 23.24 9.38 9.09
CA THR A 238 24.48 8.95 9.76
C THR A 238 24.50 7.47 10.15
N ASN A 239 23.36 6.78 10.05
CA ASN A 239 23.24 5.33 10.24
C ASN A 239 23.51 4.54 8.95
N ILE A 240 23.62 5.21 7.80
CA ILE A 240 23.80 4.55 6.51
C ILE A 240 25.27 4.15 6.32
N GLU A 241 25.51 2.88 6.01
CA GLU A 241 26.76 2.37 5.43
C GLU A 241 26.62 2.21 3.91
N LEU A 242 27.54 2.78 3.13
CA LEU A 242 27.66 2.48 1.70
C LEU A 242 28.33 1.12 1.52
N LEU A 243 27.70 0.24 0.75
CA LEU A 243 28.22 -1.08 0.39
C LEU A 243 28.99 -1.05 -0.94
N ARG A 244 28.66 -0.09 -1.82
CA ARG A 244 29.31 0.16 -3.12
C ARG A 244 29.25 1.64 -3.52
N ASP A 245 29.85 1.95 -4.66
CA ASP A 245 29.80 3.27 -5.30
C ASP A 245 28.35 3.63 -5.74
N PRO A 246 27.78 4.76 -5.28
CA PRO A 246 26.42 5.16 -5.62
C PRO A 246 26.29 5.87 -6.98
N THR A 247 27.38 6.06 -7.75
CA THR A 247 27.37 6.82 -9.01
C THR A 247 26.39 6.26 -10.05
N ASP A 248 26.17 4.94 -10.06
CA ASP A 248 25.23 4.31 -10.98
C ASP A 248 23.78 4.76 -10.74
N LEU A 249 23.40 5.08 -9.50
CA LEU A 249 22.07 5.58 -9.18
C LEU A 249 21.79 6.90 -9.90
N PHE A 250 22.77 7.80 -9.93
CA PHE A 250 22.69 9.06 -10.68
C PHE A 250 22.63 8.83 -12.20
N SER A 251 23.35 7.82 -12.70
CA SER A 251 23.29 7.43 -14.11
C SER A 251 21.89 6.95 -14.52
N VAL A 252 21.26 6.14 -13.67
CA VAL A 252 19.88 5.65 -13.86
C VAL A 252 18.90 6.83 -13.84
N THR A 253 18.99 7.72 -12.84
CA THR A 253 18.14 8.92 -12.75
C THR A 253 18.23 9.78 -14.01
N ALA A 254 19.46 10.05 -14.48
CA ALA A 254 19.69 10.85 -15.68
C ALA A 254 19.14 10.18 -16.95
N THR A 255 19.26 8.86 -17.05
CA THR A 255 18.75 8.07 -18.18
C THR A 255 17.23 8.09 -18.23
N LEU A 256 16.57 8.10 -17.07
CA LEU A 256 15.11 8.23 -16.96
C LEU A 256 14.62 9.68 -17.16
N GLY A 257 15.52 10.63 -17.40
CA GLY A 257 15.18 12.05 -17.55
C GLY A 257 14.64 12.69 -16.27
N LYS A 258 14.97 12.12 -15.10
CA LYS A 258 14.59 12.65 -13.79
C LYS A 258 15.72 13.53 -13.23
N GLU A 259 15.39 14.39 -12.28
CA GLU A 259 16.34 15.28 -11.60
C GLU A 259 16.79 14.71 -10.24
N VAL A 260 15.96 13.88 -9.62
CA VAL A 260 16.14 13.37 -8.26
C VAL A 260 15.91 11.87 -8.25
N PHE A 261 16.68 11.13 -7.45
CA PHE A 261 16.25 9.81 -6.98
C PHE A 261 15.97 9.85 -5.49
N LEU A 262 14.96 9.09 -5.12
CA LEU A 262 14.59 8.74 -3.76
C LEU A 262 14.62 7.22 -3.67
N VAL A 263 14.57 6.68 -2.46
CA VAL A 263 14.42 5.25 -2.23
C VAL A 263 13.12 5.02 -1.48
N ALA A 264 12.38 3.96 -1.79
CA ALA A 264 11.15 3.61 -1.07
C ALA A 264 11.41 3.45 0.44
N ASP A 265 10.45 3.90 1.25
CA ASP A 265 10.60 3.99 2.70
C ASP A 265 10.62 2.58 3.36
N PRO A 266 11.54 2.35 4.32
CA PRO A 266 11.65 1.06 5.00
C PRO A 266 10.70 0.92 6.20
N GLY A 267 9.91 1.95 6.51
CA GLY A 267 9.03 2.07 7.67
C GLY A 267 7.64 1.44 7.54
N GLY A 268 7.43 0.56 6.56
CA GLY A 268 6.24 -0.29 6.48
C GLY A 268 5.21 0.07 5.41
N ASP A 269 5.38 1.17 4.65
CA ASP A 269 4.65 1.41 3.39
C ASP A 269 5.63 1.94 2.33
N LYS A 270 6.03 1.05 1.41
CA LYS A 270 6.98 1.37 0.33
C LYS A 270 6.53 2.46 -0.65
N ARG A 271 5.25 2.86 -0.64
CA ARG A 271 4.76 3.97 -1.47
C ARG A 271 5.25 5.33 -0.95
N PHE A 272 5.70 5.41 0.30
CA PHE A 272 6.39 6.59 0.79
C PHE A 272 7.83 6.61 0.29
N ALA A 273 8.33 7.81 0.00
CA ALA A 273 9.74 8.03 -0.27
C ALA A 273 10.50 8.26 1.03
N SER A 274 11.59 7.54 1.22
CA SER A 274 12.49 7.75 2.36
C SER A 274 13.20 9.09 2.28
N ALA A 275 13.38 9.71 3.44
CA ALA A 275 14.20 10.90 3.62
C ALA A 275 15.62 10.59 4.15
N GLY A 276 16.03 9.30 4.19
CA GLY A 276 17.33 8.87 4.74
C GLY A 276 18.42 8.67 3.70
N PHE A 277 18.06 8.37 2.45
CA PHE A 277 19.00 8.16 1.34
C PHE A 277 18.40 8.65 0.02
N MET A 278 18.96 9.71 -0.54
CA MET A 278 18.42 10.37 -1.74
C MET A 278 19.50 11.18 -2.45
N GLY A 279 19.29 11.48 -3.73
CA GLY A 279 20.24 12.29 -4.48
C GLY A 279 19.60 13.16 -5.54
N ALA A 280 20.25 14.28 -5.84
CA ALA A 280 19.85 15.23 -6.87
C ALA A 280 20.96 15.37 -7.91
N LEU A 281 20.60 15.30 -9.19
CA LEU A 281 21.54 15.44 -10.29
C LEU A 281 22.14 16.84 -10.34
N ASP A 282 21.36 17.87 -10.03
CA ASP A 282 21.78 19.26 -10.03
C ASP A 282 21.10 20.02 -8.87
N LYS A 283 21.58 21.24 -8.65
CA LYS A 283 21.01 22.21 -7.72
C LYS A 283 19.63 22.64 -8.19
N HIS A 284 18.87 23.20 -7.28
CA HIS A 284 17.60 23.88 -7.54
C HIS A 284 16.50 22.98 -8.10
N SER A 285 16.50 21.69 -7.77
CA SER A 285 15.39 20.80 -8.07
C SER A 285 14.07 21.38 -7.56
N ALA A 286 13.05 21.33 -8.41
CA ALA A 286 11.71 21.85 -8.09
C ALA A 286 11.08 21.13 -6.88
N LEU A 287 11.37 19.83 -6.70
CA LEU A 287 10.87 19.04 -5.58
C LEU A 287 11.43 19.59 -4.26
N PHE A 288 12.76 19.74 -4.15
CA PHE A 288 13.37 20.26 -2.92
C PHE A 288 13.03 21.72 -2.66
N ALA A 289 12.87 22.54 -3.71
CA ALA A 289 12.34 23.89 -3.56
C ALA A 289 10.96 23.89 -2.87
N SER A 290 10.06 23.02 -3.32
CA SER A 290 8.69 22.94 -2.78
C SER A 290 8.62 22.58 -1.29
N LEU A 291 9.65 21.91 -0.77
CA LEU A 291 9.75 21.50 0.63
C LEU A 291 10.21 22.64 1.54
N ILE A 292 11.03 23.57 1.02
CA ILE A 292 11.73 24.57 1.84
C ILE A 292 11.30 26.01 1.57
N THR A 293 10.64 26.34 0.45
CA THR A 293 10.34 27.74 0.12
C THR A 293 8.95 28.21 0.58
N ASN A 294 8.08 27.30 1.04
CA ASN A 294 6.76 27.68 1.56
C ASN A 294 6.88 28.24 2.98
N LYS A 295 7.04 29.56 3.06
CA LYS A 295 7.18 30.27 4.34
C LYS A 295 5.99 30.06 5.28
N GLU A 296 4.77 30.04 4.76
CA GLU A 296 3.56 29.84 5.58
C GLU A 296 3.58 28.46 6.25
N TYR A 297 3.90 27.41 5.50
CA TYR A 297 4.06 26.07 6.05
C TYR A 297 5.22 25.99 7.05
N LEU A 298 6.39 26.53 6.68
CA LEU A 298 7.56 26.55 7.56
C LEU A 298 7.33 27.33 8.87
N ASP A 299 6.51 28.38 8.82
CA ASP A 299 6.12 29.15 9.99
C ASP A 299 5.04 28.44 10.82
N ALA A 300 4.28 27.51 10.24
CA ALA A 300 3.26 26.73 10.93
C ALA A 300 3.80 25.49 11.66
N ILE A 301 5.03 25.04 11.39
CA ILE A 301 5.59 23.82 12.00
C ILE A 301 5.59 23.92 13.55
N PRO A 302 4.87 23.02 14.24
CA PRO A 302 4.81 22.95 15.70
C PRO A 302 5.85 21.94 16.23
N PHE A 303 6.89 22.43 16.90
CA PHE A 303 8.00 21.59 17.38
C PHE A 303 7.64 20.74 18.61
N GLU A 304 6.55 21.08 19.29
CA GLU A 304 5.90 20.27 20.31
C GLU A 304 5.21 19.02 19.75
N GLU A 305 4.99 18.95 18.43
CA GLU A 305 4.42 17.79 17.73
C GLU A 305 5.49 16.90 17.08
N HIS A 306 6.68 16.83 17.68
CA HIS A 306 7.78 15.98 17.21
C HIS A 306 7.41 14.50 17.02
N CYS A 307 6.31 14.05 17.65
CA CYS A 307 5.75 12.71 17.55
C CYS A 307 5.21 12.32 16.16
N ILE A 308 4.84 13.33 15.37
CA ILE A 308 4.37 13.16 13.99
C ILE A 308 5.30 13.92 13.04
N ALA A 309 6.57 14.06 13.41
CA ALA A 309 7.53 14.77 12.58
C ALA A 309 7.71 14.17 11.18
N ASN A 310 7.42 12.88 10.99
CA ASN A 310 7.32 12.28 9.65
C ASN A 310 6.31 13.02 8.75
N ALA A 311 5.19 13.49 9.31
CA ALA A 311 4.17 14.30 8.65
C ALA A 311 4.60 15.76 8.48
N TRP A 312 5.25 16.36 9.47
CA TRP A 312 5.65 17.77 9.39
C TRP A 312 6.87 18.04 8.50
N THR A 313 7.92 17.23 8.63
CA THR A 313 9.21 17.46 7.97
C THR A 313 9.79 16.22 7.30
N GLY A 314 9.35 15.02 7.65
CA GLY A 314 9.96 13.77 7.21
C GLY A 314 9.34 13.12 5.96
N PRO A 315 9.39 11.78 5.85
CA PRO A 315 8.98 11.02 4.66
C PRO A 315 7.55 11.29 4.16
N MET A 316 6.58 11.52 5.05
CA MET A 316 5.20 11.79 4.62
C MET A 316 5.07 13.18 3.99
N TYR A 317 5.77 14.21 4.51
CA TYR A 317 5.80 15.54 3.89
C TYR A 317 6.51 15.51 2.53
N LEU A 318 7.65 14.82 2.45
CA LEU A 318 8.37 14.58 1.19
C LEU A 318 7.47 13.92 0.15
N THR A 319 6.80 12.85 0.54
CA THR A 319 5.89 12.08 -0.33
C THR A 319 4.69 12.92 -0.77
N LEU A 320 4.08 13.69 0.15
CA LEU A 320 2.99 14.61 -0.19
C LEU A 320 3.41 15.60 -1.28
N LYS A 321 4.62 16.16 -1.22
CA LYS A 321 5.12 17.02 -2.30
C LYS A 321 5.40 16.24 -3.57
N LEU A 322 6.07 15.09 -3.45
CA LEU A 322 6.44 14.22 -4.56
C LEU A 322 5.24 13.85 -5.44
N LEU A 323 4.05 13.63 -4.88
CA LEU A 323 2.82 13.35 -5.63
C LEU A 323 2.45 14.44 -6.67
N HIS A 324 3.03 15.65 -6.57
CA HIS A 324 2.81 16.74 -7.50
C HIS A 324 3.98 16.95 -8.49
N PHE A 325 5.01 16.11 -8.45
CA PHE A 325 6.19 16.24 -9.31
C PHE A 325 6.55 14.93 -10.02
N ASP A 326 6.73 15.00 -11.33
CA ASP A 326 7.23 13.89 -12.14
C ASP A 326 8.77 13.97 -12.36
N ASN A 327 9.49 14.83 -11.63
CA ASN A 327 10.93 15.01 -11.82
C ASN A 327 11.79 14.08 -10.93
N ALA A 328 11.19 13.14 -10.20
CA ALA A 328 11.88 12.19 -9.36
C ALA A 328 11.62 10.74 -9.78
N VAL A 329 12.58 9.86 -9.49
CA VAL A 329 12.39 8.40 -9.51
C VAL A 329 12.43 7.88 -8.08
N ILE A 330 11.48 7.02 -7.72
CA ILE A 330 11.56 6.23 -6.48
C ILE A 330 12.20 4.90 -6.87
N LEU A 331 13.40 4.66 -6.35
CA LEU A 331 14.10 3.39 -6.50
C LEU A 331 13.56 2.38 -5.49
N ASP A 332 13.70 1.10 -5.83
CA ASP A 332 13.36 -0.01 -4.95
C ASP A 332 14.04 0.17 -3.59
N ARG A 333 13.30 -0.12 -2.52
CA ARG A 333 13.74 -0.08 -1.13
C ARG A 333 15.10 -0.76 -0.96
N ASP A 334 15.28 -1.95 -1.53
CA ASP A 334 16.48 -2.78 -1.35
C ASP A 334 17.75 -2.11 -1.89
N THR A 335 17.62 -1.02 -2.66
CA THR A 335 18.74 -0.17 -3.09
C THR A 335 19.51 0.40 -1.89
N ALA A 336 18.82 0.79 -0.81
CA ALA A 336 19.45 1.38 0.38
C ALA A 336 19.00 0.77 1.72
N TYR A 337 17.88 0.04 1.73
CA TYR A 337 17.29 -0.56 2.91
C TYR A 337 17.01 -2.06 2.68
N PRO A 338 18.05 -2.89 2.49
CA PRO A 338 17.89 -4.34 2.38
C PRO A 338 17.41 -4.99 3.69
N LEU A 339 17.46 -4.25 4.81
CA LEU A 339 16.84 -4.61 6.08
C LEU A 339 15.75 -3.58 6.39
N LEU A 340 14.59 -4.05 6.84
CA LEU A 340 13.44 -3.20 7.15
C LEU A 340 13.52 -2.60 8.55
N CYS A 341 12.76 -1.53 8.75
CA CYS A 341 12.56 -0.97 10.09
C CYS A 341 11.95 -2.03 11.00
N GLY A 342 12.66 -2.43 12.07
CA GLY A 342 12.21 -3.50 12.98
C GLY A 342 12.89 -4.84 12.74
N GLN A 343 13.59 -5.02 11.62
CA GLN A 343 14.46 -6.18 11.38
C GLN A 343 15.86 -6.00 11.99
N ASP A 344 15.93 -5.31 13.13
CA ASP A 344 17.15 -4.94 13.82
C ASP A 344 17.99 -6.20 14.16
N GLU A 345 17.32 -7.34 14.44
CA GLU A 345 17.97 -8.64 14.70
C GLU A 345 18.63 -9.28 13.48
N ARG A 346 18.27 -8.86 12.26
CA ARG A 346 18.87 -9.37 11.01
C ARG A 346 20.15 -8.64 10.63
N ASP A 347 20.51 -7.60 11.36
CA ASP A 347 21.76 -6.88 11.17
C ASP A 347 22.95 -7.70 11.69
N MET A 348 23.59 -8.43 10.77
CA MET A 348 24.74 -9.30 11.08
C MET A 348 26.07 -8.53 11.26
N CYS A 349 26.03 -7.20 11.10
CA CYS A 349 27.22 -6.34 11.05
C CYS A 349 27.33 -5.37 12.22
N LEU A 350 26.28 -5.26 13.03
CA LEU A 350 26.23 -4.36 14.16
C LEU A 350 25.44 -4.98 15.32
N GLU A 351 26.08 -5.05 16.48
CA GLU A 351 25.49 -5.57 17.71
C GLU A 351 25.87 -4.66 18.88
N GLN A 352 24.90 -4.25 19.69
CA GLN A 352 25.18 -3.67 21.00
C GLN A 352 25.49 -4.80 21.98
N VAL A 353 26.63 -4.73 22.65
CA VAL A 353 27.11 -5.76 23.57
C VAL A 353 27.30 -5.20 24.97
N ASP A 354 26.95 -5.99 25.98
CA ASP A 354 27.27 -5.66 27.36
C ASP A 354 28.75 -5.99 27.67
N HIS A 355 29.27 -5.42 28.76
CA HIS A 355 30.63 -5.68 29.25
C HIS A 355 30.88 -7.18 29.54
N GLU A 356 29.84 -7.95 29.85
CA GLU A 356 29.93 -9.38 30.21
C GLU A 356 29.80 -10.35 29.00
N VAL A 357 29.29 -9.89 27.85
CA VAL A 357 28.80 -10.75 26.72
C VAL A 357 29.86 -11.00 25.63
N LEU A 358 31.14 -11.06 26.00
CA LEU A 358 32.23 -11.43 25.07
C LEU A 358 32.16 -12.89 24.52
N LEU A 359 31.03 -13.60 24.70
CA LEU A 359 30.88 -15.04 24.42
C LEU A 359 29.68 -15.44 23.50
N GLY A 360 28.83 -14.51 23.04
CA GLY A 360 27.65 -14.83 22.19
C GLY A 360 27.89 -14.85 20.67
N ASP A 361 27.07 -15.63 19.94
CA ASP A 361 27.26 -16.10 18.54
C ASP A 361 26.62 -15.26 17.40
N ARG A 362 26.03 -14.09 17.64
CA ARG A 362 25.30 -13.39 16.55
C ARG A 362 26.19 -12.62 15.57
N VAL A 363 27.41 -12.24 15.95
CA VAL A 363 28.41 -11.67 15.03
C VAL A 363 29.72 -12.45 15.20
N SER A 364 30.19 -13.12 14.13
CA SER A 364 31.50 -13.79 14.16
C SER A 364 32.57 -12.84 14.70
N LYS A 365 33.27 -13.26 15.78
CA LYS A 365 34.41 -12.54 16.37
C LYS A 365 35.51 -12.25 15.34
N LYS A 366 35.55 -13.03 14.26
CA LYS A 366 36.57 -12.91 13.21
C LYS A 366 36.28 -11.67 12.35
N GLY A 367 37.13 -10.65 12.49
CA GLY A 367 37.07 -9.43 11.68
C GLY A 367 36.18 -8.32 12.23
N SER A 368 35.55 -8.50 13.39
CA SER A 368 34.79 -7.45 14.09
C SER A 368 35.68 -6.55 14.94
N LYS A 369 35.26 -5.30 15.18
CA LYS A 369 35.89 -4.36 16.10
C LYS A 369 34.92 -3.96 17.20
N LEU A 370 35.41 -3.85 18.44
CA LEU A 370 34.66 -3.22 19.53
C LEU A 370 34.87 -1.72 19.49
N ILE A 371 33.77 -0.98 19.58
CA ILE A 371 33.75 0.47 19.67
C ILE A 371 32.98 0.85 20.92
N VAL A 372 33.68 1.49 21.84
CA VAL A 372 33.07 2.10 23.02
C VAL A 372 32.71 3.54 22.69
N ASP A 373 31.49 3.97 23.03
CA ASP A 373 31.17 5.38 22.92
C ASP A 373 31.97 6.19 23.97
N LYS A 374 32.50 7.34 23.54
CA LYS A 374 33.36 8.17 24.39
C LYS A 374 32.58 8.75 25.59
N HIS A 375 31.30 9.02 25.39
CA HIS A 375 30.45 9.73 26.37
C HIS A 375 29.43 8.82 27.06
N ASP A 376 29.32 7.58 26.60
CA ASP A 376 28.46 6.55 27.18
C ASP A 376 29.24 5.22 27.16
N LYS A 377 30.04 5.00 28.22
CA LYS A 377 30.93 3.83 28.32
C LYS A 377 30.19 2.50 28.47
N GLU A 378 28.87 2.55 28.70
CA GLU A 378 28.00 1.37 28.74
C GLU A 378 27.55 0.97 27.33
N LYS A 379 27.57 1.90 26.36
CA LYS A 379 27.31 1.59 24.95
C LYS A 379 28.57 1.09 24.24
N ILE A 380 28.71 -0.24 24.24
CA ILE A 380 29.73 -0.94 23.45
C ILE A 380 29.07 -1.55 22.22
N TRP A 381 29.67 -1.29 21.06
CA TRP A 381 29.22 -1.81 19.78
C TRP A 381 30.26 -2.76 19.22
N ARG A 382 29.83 -3.95 18.82
CA ARG A 382 30.61 -4.87 18.00
C ARG A 382 30.21 -4.66 16.55
N ILE A 383 31.16 -4.22 15.72
CA ILE A 383 30.89 -3.84 14.33
C ILE A 383 31.77 -4.57 13.33
N LYS A 384 31.23 -4.81 12.12
CA LYS A 384 31.96 -5.29 10.95
C LYS A 384 31.81 -4.27 9.81
N VAL A 385 32.85 -3.46 9.60
CA VAL A 385 32.85 -2.41 8.58
C VAL A 385 34.12 -2.54 7.71
N PRO A 386 34.01 -2.80 6.39
CA PRO A 386 32.76 -2.90 5.64
C PRO A 386 31.94 -4.16 5.97
N CYS A 387 30.62 -4.04 5.90
CA CYS A 387 29.67 -5.12 6.09
C CYS A 387 29.66 -6.06 4.86
N LYS A 388 30.55 -7.06 4.85
CA LYS A 388 30.70 -7.99 3.70
C LYS A 388 29.58 -9.02 3.62
N GLU A 389 29.00 -9.37 4.76
CA GLU A 389 27.95 -10.36 4.89
C GLU A 389 26.65 -9.90 4.24
N ILE A 390 26.15 -8.71 4.59
CA ILE A 390 24.98 -8.11 3.94
C ILE A 390 25.27 -7.87 2.45
N ARG A 391 26.46 -7.36 2.10
CA ARG A 391 26.84 -7.21 0.68
C ARG A 391 26.80 -8.51 -0.11
N LYS A 392 27.07 -9.66 0.51
CA LYS A 392 26.99 -10.99 -0.14
C LYS A 392 25.54 -11.45 -0.28
N LEU A 393 24.70 -11.17 0.71
CA LEU A 393 23.27 -11.53 0.71
C LEU A 393 22.47 -10.65 -0.24
N TYR A 394 22.81 -9.37 -0.32
CA TYR A 394 22.17 -8.36 -1.15
C TYR A 394 23.21 -7.76 -2.11
N PRO A 395 23.59 -8.52 -3.16
CA PRO A 395 24.63 -8.13 -4.10
C PRO A 395 24.26 -6.94 -4.98
N ASP A 396 23.02 -6.42 -4.88
CA ASP A 396 22.54 -5.23 -5.58
C ASP A 396 22.33 -4.00 -4.67
N ALA A 397 22.28 -4.19 -3.34
CA ALA A 397 22.14 -3.10 -2.38
C ALA A 397 23.33 -2.12 -2.42
N THR A 398 23.05 -0.84 -2.66
CA THR A 398 24.06 0.23 -2.68
C THR A 398 24.44 0.66 -1.28
N ALA A 399 23.47 0.67 -0.37
CA ALA A 399 23.64 1.08 1.01
C ALA A 399 22.87 0.15 1.97
N LEU A 400 23.13 0.33 3.26
CA LEU A 400 22.48 -0.34 4.37
C LEU A 400 22.21 0.69 5.48
N ASP A 401 20.99 0.76 5.98
CA ASP A 401 20.66 1.50 7.20
C ASP A 401 20.75 0.61 8.44
N HIS A 402 21.53 1.03 9.41
CA HIS A 402 21.69 0.37 10.70
C HIS A 402 20.65 0.88 11.72
N PHE A 403 19.40 0.40 11.62
CA PHE A 403 18.28 0.81 12.48
C PHE A 403 18.51 0.56 13.99
N THR A 404 19.37 -0.40 14.34
CA THR A 404 19.82 -0.68 15.72
C THR A 404 20.46 0.54 16.40
N LEU A 405 20.95 1.52 15.64
CA LEU A 405 21.50 2.78 16.17
C LEU A 405 20.43 3.79 16.61
N GLY A 406 19.16 3.38 16.59
CA GLY A 406 18.03 4.10 17.14
C GLY A 406 17.16 4.78 16.10
N LYS A 407 15.91 5.03 16.50
CA LYS A 407 14.86 5.71 15.75
C LYS A 407 14.47 6.98 16.52
N SER A 408 14.41 8.13 15.87
CA SER A 408 14.22 9.43 16.55
C SER A 408 12.76 9.85 16.73
N TRP A 409 11.79 8.97 16.46
CA TRP A 409 10.38 9.32 16.30
C TRP A 409 9.43 8.62 17.29
N THR A 410 9.95 8.01 18.36
CA THR A 410 9.17 7.17 19.28
C THR A 410 8.82 7.90 20.58
N GLY A 411 7.67 7.57 21.16
CA GLY A 411 7.35 7.88 22.57
C GLY A 411 6.21 8.85 22.79
N CYS A 412 5.08 8.67 22.11
CA CYS A 412 3.92 9.53 22.35
C CYS A 412 2.67 8.75 22.69
N ASP A 413 1.85 9.43 23.49
CA ASP A 413 0.50 9.05 23.78
C ASP A 413 -0.29 8.82 22.47
N PRO A 414 -0.94 7.65 22.33
CA PRO A 414 -1.63 7.32 21.10
C PRO A 414 -2.74 8.30 20.74
N GLU A 415 -3.50 8.79 21.73
CA GLU A 415 -4.61 9.72 21.51
C GLU A 415 -4.12 11.05 20.91
N ALA A 416 -3.06 11.61 21.50
CA ALA A 416 -2.43 12.83 21.01
C ALA A 416 -1.84 12.66 19.61
N LYS A 417 -1.19 11.51 19.33
CA LYS A 417 -0.63 11.20 18.01
C LYS A 417 -1.72 11.13 16.95
N THR A 418 -2.79 10.38 17.21
CA THR A 418 -3.94 10.19 16.31
C THR A 418 -4.59 11.53 15.97
N LYS A 419 -4.89 12.35 16.98
CA LYS A 419 -5.46 13.68 16.76
C LYS A 419 -4.57 14.56 15.88
N ARG A 420 -3.26 14.62 16.16
CA ARG A 420 -2.32 15.45 15.39
C ARG A 420 -2.17 14.98 13.95
N LEU A 421 -2.11 13.67 13.70
CA LEU A 421 -2.09 13.12 12.34
C LEU A 421 -3.37 13.49 11.57
N VAL A 422 -4.54 13.36 12.19
CA VAL A 422 -5.80 13.74 11.58
C VAL A 422 -5.79 15.25 11.27
N ASP A 423 -5.50 16.10 12.25
CA ASP A 423 -5.47 17.55 12.06
C ASP A 423 -4.50 17.96 10.94
N TRP A 424 -3.31 17.36 10.87
CA TRP A 424 -2.37 17.56 9.76
C TRP A 424 -2.98 17.14 8.41
N THR A 425 -3.62 15.97 8.35
CA THR A 425 -4.24 15.45 7.12
C THR A 425 -5.31 16.39 6.59
N LEU A 426 -6.21 16.84 7.47
CA LEU A 426 -7.31 17.73 7.12
C LEU A 426 -6.82 19.03 6.46
N ASN A 427 -5.68 19.53 6.93
CA ASN A 427 -5.10 20.80 6.51
C ASN A 427 -4.23 20.69 5.25
N TYR A 428 -3.55 19.57 5.02
CA TYR A 428 -2.51 19.48 3.99
C TYR A 428 -2.74 18.44 2.89
N VAL A 429 -3.60 17.45 3.11
CA VAL A 429 -3.93 16.44 2.10
C VAL A 429 -5.22 16.86 1.40
N HIS A 430 -5.10 17.26 0.14
CA HIS A 430 -6.21 17.81 -0.65
C HIS A 430 -6.70 16.89 -1.76
N ASP A 431 -5.93 15.86 -2.12
CA ASP A 431 -6.35 14.84 -3.06
C ASP A 431 -7.08 13.71 -2.29
N PRO A 432 -8.41 13.55 -2.46
CA PRO A 432 -9.16 12.50 -1.77
C PRO A 432 -8.76 11.08 -2.18
N SER A 433 -8.11 10.94 -3.35
CA SER A 433 -7.60 9.67 -3.87
C SER A 433 -6.19 9.33 -3.40
N SER A 434 -5.52 10.23 -2.67
CA SER A 434 -4.19 9.99 -2.14
C SER A 434 -4.18 8.82 -1.17
N PHE A 435 -3.24 7.88 -1.36
CA PHE A 435 -3.03 6.77 -0.43
C PHE A 435 -2.62 7.24 0.98
N ILE A 436 -2.13 8.49 1.13
CA ILE A 436 -1.81 9.07 2.44
C ILE A 436 -3.06 9.14 3.32
N PHE A 437 -4.24 9.43 2.76
CA PHE A 437 -5.49 9.36 3.53
C PHE A 437 -5.78 7.94 4.01
N ASP A 438 -5.49 6.92 3.20
CA ASP A 438 -5.74 5.54 3.56
C ASP A 438 -4.75 5.04 4.62
N PHE A 439 -3.47 5.41 4.47
CA PHE A 439 -2.45 5.19 5.49
C PHE A 439 -2.86 5.78 6.83
N ILE A 440 -3.27 7.05 6.86
CA ILE A 440 -3.61 7.73 8.13
C ILE A 440 -4.90 7.19 8.72
N LEU A 441 -5.91 6.88 7.91
CA LEU A 441 -7.14 6.24 8.39
C LEU A 441 -6.85 4.91 9.10
N ASP A 442 -5.90 4.13 8.58
CA ASP A 442 -5.49 2.88 9.20
C ASP A 442 -4.68 3.11 10.47
N GLN A 443 -3.70 4.03 10.44
CA GLN A 443 -2.96 4.43 11.63
C GLN A 443 -3.88 4.88 12.77
N VAL A 444 -4.97 5.57 12.47
CA VAL A 444 -6.01 5.95 13.44
C VAL A 444 -6.74 4.72 13.97
N ARG A 445 -7.26 3.86 13.08
CA ARG A 445 -8.07 2.69 13.46
C ARG A 445 -7.32 1.67 14.33
N TRP A 446 -6.01 1.58 14.18
CA TRP A 446 -5.15 0.66 14.94
C TRP A 446 -4.32 1.36 16.02
N SER A 447 -4.61 2.62 16.35
CA SER A 447 -3.79 3.36 17.32
C SER A 447 -4.05 2.96 18.78
N GLU A 448 -5.01 2.09 19.07
CA GLU A 448 -5.48 1.80 20.45
C GLU A 448 -5.93 3.06 21.22
N ALA A 449 -6.29 4.15 20.53
CA ALA A 449 -6.70 5.39 21.17
C ALA A 449 -8.19 5.39 21.49
N ASP A 450 -8.60 6.03 22.57
CA ASP A 450 -10.02 6.13 22.94
C ASP A 450 -10.82 7.01 21.96
N ASN A 451 -10.15 7.84 21.16
CA ASN A 451 -10.77 8.78 20.22
C ASN A 451 -10.84 8.27 18.76
N VAL A 452 -10.61 6.98 18.52
CA VAL A 452 -10.55 6.37 17.17
C VAL A 452 -11.79 6.70 16.33
N ASP A 453 -12.99 6.55 16.88
CA ASP A 453 -14.24 6.74 16.14
C ASP A 453 -14.41 8.20 15.69
N ILE A 454 -14.15 9.15 16.60
CA ILE A 454 -14.25 10.59 16.32
C ILE A 454 -13.23 11.00 15.25
N MET A 455 -12.00 10.48 15.34
CA MET A 455 -10.93 10.81 14.38
C MET A 455 -11.17 10.17 13.01
N THR A 456 -11.70 8.95 12.99
CA THR A 456 -12.13 8.25 11.77
C THR A 456 -13.23 9.03 11.05
N GLU A 457 -14.27 9.44 11.78
CA GLU A 457 -15.37 10.21 11.22
C GLU A 457 -14.89 11.53 10.59
N LYS A 458 -13.97 12.26 11.27
CA LYS A 458 -13.38 13.48 10.71
C LYS A 458 -12.66 13.25 9.38
N LEU A 459 -11.87 12.18 9.27
CA LEU A 459 -11.14 11.85 8.04
C LEU A 459 -12.11 11.48 6.91
N VAL A 460 -13.12 10.67 7.20
CA VAL A 460 -14.15 10.28 6.22
C VAL A 460 -14.90 11.52 5.75
N ASN A 461 -15.41 12.35 6.66
CA ASN A 461 -16.15 13.57 6.32
C ASN A 461 -15.30 14.53 5.48
N ARG A 462 -14.00 14.64 5.77
CA ARG A 462 -13.08 15.45 4.95
C ARG A 462 -12.93 14.91 3.54
N ARG A 463 -12.68 13.61 3.40
CA ARG A 463 -12.56 12.96 2.09
C ARG A 463 -13.84 13.16 1.26
N MET A 464 -15.00 13.05 1.90
CA MET A 464 -16.29 13.27 1.25
C MET A 464 -16.48 14.73 0.80
N SER A 465 -16.13 15.68 1.66
CA SER A 465 -16.11 17.10 1.31
C SER A 465 -15.21 17.39 0.10
N LEU A 466 -14.04 16.75 0.01
CA LEU A 466 -13.14 16.88 -1.13
C LEU A 466 -13.68 16.23 -2.41
N LEU A 467 -14.43 15.13 -2.30
CA LEU A 467 -15.12 14.49 -3.43
C LEU A 467 -16.39 15.23 -3.87
N GLY A 468 -16.90 16.17 -3.06
CA GLY A 468 -18.12 16.91 -3.35
C GLY A 468 -19.39 16.04 -3.28
N THR A 469 -19.38 15.02 -2.43
CA THR A 469 -20.54 14.14 -2.19
C THR A 469 -20.91 14.13 -0.71
N GLU A 470 -22.22 14.11 -0.44
CA GLU A 470 -22.80 13.99 0.91
C GLU A 470 -23.19 12.53 1.23
N ASP A 471 -23.27 11.67 0.21
CA ASP A 471 -23.67 10.27 0.36
C ASP A 471 -22.43 9.38 0.58
N VAL A 472 -22.19 9.02 1.84
CA VAL A 472 -21.17 8.03 2.20
C VAL A 472 -21.82 6.66 2.25
N SER A 473 -21.49 5.79 1.32
CA SER A 473 -21.90 4.39 1.40
C SER A 473 -20.75 3.49 0.98
N ALA A 474 -20.49 2.47 1.78
CA ALA A 474 -19.54 1.43 1.42
C ALA A 474 -20.12 0.68 0.21
N GLN A 475 -19.25 0.12 -0.62
CA GLN A 475 -19.69 -0.68 -1.74
C GLN A 475 -20.00 -2.11 -1.28
N LEU A 476 -21.18 -2.62 -1.63
CA LEU A 476 -21.55 -3.99 -1.32
C LEU A 476 -20.79 -4.98 -2.22
N VAL A 477 -20.24 -6.02 -1.60
CA VAL A 477 -19.65 -7.17 -2.28
C VAL A 477 -20.45 -8.41 -1.87
N VAL A 478 -21.08 -9.05 -2.86
CA VAL A 478 -21.94 -10.22 -2.66
C VAL A 478 -21.16 -11.46 -3.09
N LEU A 479 -20.91 -12.35 -2.13
CA LEU A 479 -20.36 -13.68 -2.36
C LEU A 479 -21.52 -14.66 -2.44
N ALA A 480 -22.19 -14.68 -3.59
CA ALA A 480 -23.22 -15.66 -3.86
C ALA A 480 -22.60 -17.04 -4.01
N ASN A 481 -23.12 -18.06 -3.35
CA ASN A 481 -22.40 -19.32 -3.26
C ASN A 481 -23.28 -20.57 -3.21
N THR A 482 -22.79 -21.68 -3.74
CA THR A 482 -23.24 -23.01 -3.29
C THR A 482 -22.57 -23.32 -1.95
N ALA A 483 -23.20 -24.12 -1.08
CA ALA A 483 -22.60 -24.52 0.20
C ALA A 483 -21.14 -24.97 0.01
N ARG A 484 -20.21 -24.60 0.90
CA ARG A 484 -18.82 -25.08 0.87
C ARG A 484 -18.02 -24.83 -0.43
N SER A 485 -18.34 -23.78 -1.20
CA SER A 485 -17.65 -23.41 -2.47
C SER A 485 -16.47 -22.44 -2.35
N GLY A 486 -15.96 -22.22 -1.14
CA GLY A 486 -14.78 -21.37 -0.92
C GLY A 486 -15.08 -19.86 -0.81
N SER A 487 -16.32 -19.44 -0.54
CA SER A 487 -16.65 -18.02 -0.32
C SER A 487 -15.91 -17.41 0.87
N GLN A 488 -15.65 -18.18 1.95
CA GLN A 488 -14.80 -17.72 3.04
C GLN A 488 -13.35 -17.49 2.57
N LEU A 489 -12.78 -18.46 1.85
CA LEU A 489 -11.44 -18.33 1.27
C LEU A 489 -11.34 -17.12 0.35
N MET A 490 -12.36 -16.88 -0.47
CA MET A 490 -12.43 -15.70 -1.31
C MET A 490 -12.48 -14.39 -0.50
N SER A 491 -13.23 -14.37 0.60
CA SER A 491 -13.27 -13.22 1.52
C SER A 491 -11.89 -12.94 2.14
N GLU A 492 -11.22 -13.97 2.64
CA GLU A 492 -9.87 -13.82 3.23
C GLU A 492 -8.85 -13.37 2.18
N LEU A 493 -8.87 -13.98 0.99
CA LEU A 493 -8.04 -13.58 -0.15
C LEU A 493 -8.20 -12.09 -0.46
N LEU A 494 -9.43 -11.61 -0.56
CA LEU A 494 -9.69 -10.19 -0.83
C LEU A 494 -9.23 -9.29 0.32
N ARG A 495 -9.48 -9.66 1.57
CA ARG A 495 -9.09 -8.84 2.73
C ARG A 495 -7.60 -8.65 2.85
N GLN A 496 -6.83 -9.67 2.52
CA GLN A 496 -5.37 -9.66 2.68
C GLN A 496 -4.67 -9.08 1.47
N ALA A 497 -5.14 -9.41 0.27
CA ALA A 497 -4.51 -8.96 -0.95
C ALA A 497 -4.76 -7.47 -1.25
N PHE A 498 -5.77 -6.83 -0.65
CA PHE A 498 -6.16 -5.48 -1.05
C PHE A 498 -5.14 -4.40 -0.63
N ASN A 499 -4.80 -3.51 -1.57
CA ASN A 499 -3.83 -2.41 -1.50
C ASN A 499 -2.35 -2.79 -1.39
N ALA A 500 -2.01 -4.07 -1.57
CA ALA A 500 -0.62 -4.52 -1.69
C ALA A 500 -0.23 -4.70 -3.17
N ASP A 501 1.06 -4.48 -3.49
CA ASP A 501 1.60 -4.56 -4.85
C ASP A 501 2.28 -5.92 -5.11
N GLU A 502 2.49 -6.33 -6.37
CA GLU A 502 3.09 -7.64 -6.71
C GLU A 502 4.47 -7.87 -6.07
N ASP A 503 5.21 -6.80 -5.81
CA ASP A 503 6.54 -6.76 -5.21
C ASP A 503 6.48 -6.47 -3.69
N THR A 504 5.33 -6.66 -3.03
CA THR A 504 5.22 -6.58 -1.57
C THR A 504 6.15 -7.60 -0.92
N VAL A 505 6.99 -7.14 0.02
CA VAL A 505 7.91 -7.98 0.78
C VAL A 505 7.29 -8.33 2.11
N VAL A 506 7.35 -9.62 2.43
CA VAL A 506 6.86 -10.17 3.70
C VAL A 506 7.99 -10.84 4.45
N TRP A 507 7.91 -10.76 5.77
CA TRP A 507 8.86 -11.42 6.64
C TRP A 507 8.21 -11.88 7.94
N GLU A 508 8.85 -12.84 8.57
CA GLU A 508 8.48 -13.31 9.90
C GLU A 508 9.66 -13.08 10.85
N ASP A 509 9.34 -12.67 12.07
CA ASP A 509 10.28 -12.60 13.18
C ASP A 509 9.60 -13.05 14.49
N SER A 510 10.27 -12.86 15.62
CA SER A 510 9.79 -13.27 16.94
C SER A 510 8.47 -12.59 17.36
N SER A 511 8.09 -11.49 16.70
CA SER A 511 6.84 -10.76 16.94
C SER A 511 5.71 -11.13 15.96
N GLY A 512 5.98 -11.98 14.95
CA GLY A 512 4.97 -12.50 14.02
C GLY A 512 5.27 -12.22 12.56
N PHE A 513 4.22 -12.28 11.74
CA PHE A 513 4.26 -12.03 10.29
C PHE A 513 4.05 -10.54 9.98
N HIS A 514 4.87 -9.99 9.09
CA HIS A 514 4.91 -8.58 8.73
C HIS A 514 4.96 -8.38 7.22
N SER A 515 4.59 -7.18 6.78
CA SER A 515 4.62 -6.74 5.38
C SER A 515 5.11 -5.30 5.27
N ASP A 516 5.73 -4.96 4.14
CA ASP A 516 6.24 -3.62 3.82
C ASP A 516 5.18 -2.72 3.18
N ILE A 517 3.93 -3.21 3.11
CA ILE A 517 2.72 -2.42 2.95
C ILE A 517 1.77 -2.79 4.13
N PRO A 518 1.18 -1.82 4.84
CA PRO A 518 0.21 -2.12 5.88
C PRO A 518 -1.04 -2.67 5.21
N LEU A 519 -1.56 -3.78 5.72
CA LEU A 519 -2.77 -4.40 5.21
C LEU A 519 -3.97 -3.57 5.65
N TYR A 520 -4.28 -2.54 4.86
CA TYR A 520 -5.45 -1.71 5.09
C TYR A 520 -6.70 -2.57 4.97
N ASN A 521 -7.26 -3.00 6.10
CA ASN A 521 -8.50 -3.77 6.06
C ASN A 521 -9.66 -2.84 5.72
N ARG A 522 -9.91 -2.70 4.41
CA ARG A 522 -10.98 -1.88 3.81
C ARG A 522 -12.32 -2.59 3.80
N PHE A 523 -12.35 -3.87 4.17
CA PHE A 523 -13.52 -4.70 4.12
C PHE A 523 -14.10 -4.93 5.52
N LEU A 524 -15.42 -4.79 5.61
CA LEU A 524 -16.20 -5.36 6.69
C LEU A 524 -16.84 -6.64 6.18
N ASP A 525 -16.32 -7.79 6.60
CA ASP A 525 -16.94 -9.08 6.30
C ASP A 525 -17.97 -9.42 7.38
N ILE A 526 -19.26 -9.47 7.00
CA ILE A 526 -20.35 -9.84 7.91
C ILE A 526 -20.69 -11.33 7.87
N GLY A 527 -19.97 -12.15 7.09
CA GLY A 527 -20.25 -13.58 7.05
C GLY A 527 -21.51 -13.92 6.24
N ASP A 528 -22.17 -15.00 6.63
CA ASP A 528 -23.50 -15.39 6.17
C ASP A 528 -24.51 -15.19 7.32
N LEU A 529 -25.01 -13.96 7.48
CA LEU A 529 -26.02 -13.65 8.50
C LEU A 529 -27.42 -14.12 8.13
N TRP A 530 -27.62 -14.57 6.89
CA TRP A 530 -28.95 -14.92 6.38
C TRP A 530 -29.34 -16.34 6.74
N SER A 531 -28.35 -17.19 7.06
CA SER A 531 -28.53 -18.60 7.42
C SER A 531 -29.38 -18.83 8.68
N GLU A 532 -30.11 -19.94 8.73
CA GLU A 532 -31.21 -20.29 9.65
C GLU A 532 -30.81 -20.28 11.12
N ARG A 533 -29.53 -20.55 11.40
CA ARG A 533 -29.00 -20.55 12.76
C ARG A 533 -27.97 -19.46 12.99
N ALA A 534 -27.68 -18.62 11.99
CA ALA A 534 -26.60 -17.65 12.06
C ALA A 534 -26.75 -16.73 13.28
N LEU A 535 -27.95 -16.18 13.48
CA LEU A 535 -28.24 -15.26 14.61
C LEU A 535 -28.14 -15.92 16.00
N GLU A 536 -28.16 -17.25 16.07
CA GLU A 536 -28.00 -18.01 17.32
C GLU A 536 -26.53 -18.39 17.59
N MET A 537 -25.65 -18.24 16.60
CA MET A 537 -24.25 -18.65 16.74
C MET A 537 -23.49 -17.69 17.65
N ASP A 538 -22.60 -18.24 18.48
CA ASP A 538 -21.75 -17.49 19.40
C ASP A 538 -20.97 -16.36 18.70
N TRP A 539 -20.39 -16.63 17.53
CA TRP A 539 -19.64 -15.60 16.79
C TRP A 539 -20.53 -14.44 16.31
N VAL A 540 -21.82 -14.69 16.05
CA VAL A 540 -22.75 -13.61 15.70
C VAL A 540 -23.17 -12.84 16.93
N THR A 541 -23.58 -13.54 17.99
CA THR A 541 -24.12 -12.90 19.19
C THR A 541 -23.07 -12.16 20.01
N LYS A 542 -21.86 -12.73 20.14
CA LYS A 542 -20.76 -12.19 20.96
C LYS A 542 -19.88 -11.21 20.18
N ASP A 543 -19.65 -11.45 18.88
CA ASP A 543 -18.66 -10.67 18.12
C ASP A 543 -19.32 -9.76 17.06
N MET A 544 -20.18 -10.32 16.19
CA MET A 544 -20.68 -9.59 15.03
C MET A 544 -21.81 -8.61 15.35
N LYS A 545 -22.77 -9.00 16.19
CA LYS A 545 -23.92 -8.16 16.57
C LYS A 545 -23.46 -6.88 17.26
N PRO A 546 -22.62 -6.89 18.32
CA PRO A 546 -22.15 -5.66 18.95
C PRO A 546 -21.47 -4.72 17.95
N ARG A 547 -20.65 -5.26 17.05
CA ARG A 547 -19.98 -4.50 16.00
C ARG A 547 -20.95 -3.89 14.99
N ILE A 548 -21.99 -4.61 14.57
CA ILE A 548 -22.97 -4.09 13.61
C ILE A 548 -23.83 -3.00 14.25
N LEU A 549 -24.23 -3.18 15.51
CA LEU A 549 -24.98 -2.15 16.26
C LEU A 549 -24.12 -0.89 16.49
N SER A 550 -22.82 -1.04 16.75
CA SER A 550 -21.92 0.12 16.90
C SER A 550 -21.75 0.91 15.60
N LEU A 551 -22.01 0.30 14.44
CA LEU A 551 -22.05 1.00 13.15
C LEU A 551 -23.36 1.79 12.94
N GLY A 552 -24.30 1.73 13.87
CA GLY A 552 -25.57 2.46 13.82
C GLY A 552 -26.70 1.72 13.11
N VAL A 553 -26.61 0.38 12.99
CA VAL A 553 -27.75 -0.45 12.56
C VAL A 553 -28.69 -0.62 13.75
N ASP A 554 -29.98 -0.38 13.54
CA ASP A 554 -30.99 -0.54 14.59
C ASP A 554 -31.09 -2.00 15.05
N GLU A 555 -31.19 -2.22 16.35
CA GLU A 555 -31.26 -3.59 16.90
C GLU A 555 -32.48 -4.36 16.38
N ASP A 556 -33.62 -3.68 16.23
CA ASP A 556 -34.83 -4.28 15.64
C ASP A 556 -34.63 -4.66 14.18
N VAL A 557 -33.87 -3.86 13.42
CA VAL A 557 -33.53 -4.15 12.02
C VAL A 557 -32.58 -5.35 11.94
N PHE A 558 -31.58 -5.43 12.83
CA PHE A 558 -30.68 -6.58 12.92
C PHE A 558 -31.44 -7.86 13.28
N ASN A 559 -32.24 -7.83 14.35
CA ASN A 559 -33.00 -9.00 14.80
C ASN A 559 -34.05 -9.47 13.76
N ASN A 560 -34.45 -8.60 12.83
CA ASN A 560 -35.40 -8.89 11.75
C ASN A 560 -34.78 -8.78 10.33
N LEU A 561 -33.47 -8.95 10.19
CA LEU A 561 -32.74 -8.66 8.95
C LEU A 561 -33.27 -9.41 7.71
N VAL A 562 -33.86 -10.61 7.90
CA VAL A 562 -34.45 -11.40 6.80
C VAL A 562 -35.74 -10.81 6.24
N ASN A 563 -36.47 -10.05 7.06
CA ASN A 563 -37.69 -9.35 6.65
C ASN A 563 -37.39 -7.96 6.09
N HIS A 564 -36.24 -7.38 6.45
CA HIS A 564 -35.81 -6.04 6.04
C HIS A 564 -34.39 -6.01 5.43
N PRO A 565 -34.06 -6.87 4.44
CA PRO A 565 -32.69 -6.99 3.95
C PRO A 565 -32.16 -5.70 3.31
N ARG A 566 -33.05 -4.93 2.66
CA ARG A 566 -32.69 -3.59 2.14
C ARG A 566 -32.32 -2.65 3.27
N THR A 567 -33.22 -2.43 4.23
CA THR A 567 -32.99 -1.48 5.33
C THR A 567 -31.74 -1.83 6.12
N PHE A 568 -31.55 -3.12 6.41
CA PHE A 568 -30.36 -3.61 7.09
C PHE A 568 -29.08 -3.27 6.32
N LEU A 569 -29.00 -3.61 5.03
CA LEU A 569 -27.82 -3.34 4.22
C LEU A 569 -27.60 -1.83 4.02
N ASP A 570 -28.65 -1.03 3.81
CA ASP A 570 -28.54 0.43 3.68
C ASP A 570 -27.93 1.04 4.95
N GLN A 571 -28.46 0.69 6.13
CA GLN A 571 -27.91 1.17 7.41
C GLN A 571 -26.47 0.70 7.62
N LEU A 572 -26.18 -0.57 7.32
CA LEU A 572 -24.86 -1.14 7.49
C LEU A 572 -23.83 -0.51 6.56
N LEU A 573 -24.16 -0.30 5.28
CA LEU A 573 -23.23 0.29 4.31
C LEU A 573 -22.92 1.74 4.64
N LEU A 574 -23.92 2.51 5.09
CA LEU A 574 -23.75 3.88 5.58
C LEU A 574 -22.87 3.91 6.84
N GLY A 575 -23.19 3.06 7.82
CA GLY A 575 -22.46 2.93 9.08
C GLY A 575 -21.01 2.52 8.87
N ALA A 576 -20.78 1.51 8.04
CA ALA A 576 -19.45 1.02 7.68
C ALA A 576 -18.62 2.12 6.99
N ALA A 577 -19.23 2.89 6.09
CA ALA A 577 -18.52 3.98 5.41
C ALA A 577 -18.07 5.08 6.38
N ARG A 578 -18.93 5.45 7.34
CA ARG A 578 -18.59 6.42 8.41
C ARG A 578 -17.43 5.95 9.29
N HIS A 579 -17.28 4.64 9.46
CA HIS A 579 -16.17 4.02 10.19
C HIS A 579 -14.97 3.66 9.28
N GLY A 580 -14.92 4.21 8.06
CA GLY A 580 -13.75 4.10 7.19
C GLY A 580 -13.65 2.81 6.38
N TYR A 581 -14.66 1.94 6.41
CA TYR A 581 -14.72 0.78 5.51
C TYR A 581 -15.11 1.24 4.10
N ARG A 582 -14.46 0.68 3.09
CA ARG A 582 -14.79 0.93 1.68
C ARG A 582 -15.76 -0.11 1.13
N TYR A 583 -15.68 -1.34 1.65
CA TYR A 583 -16.46 -2.47 1.19
C TYR A 583 -17.12 -3.19 2.34
N VAL A 584 -18.34 -3.67 2.12
CA VAL A 584 -19.01 -4.64 3.02
C VAL A 584 -19.21 -5.93 2.24
N MET A 585 -18.70 -7.04 2.77
CA MET A 585 -18.85 -8.37 2.19
C MET A 585 -19.96 -9.14 2.90
N THR A 586 -20.87 -9.70 2.11
CA THR A 586 -21.92 -10.61 2.59
C THR A 586 -22.00 -11.85 1.72
N ARG A 587 -22.31 -13.00 2.31
CA ARG A 587 -22.56 -14.26 1.58
C ARG A 587 -24.04 -14.43 1.38
N ILE A 588 -24.46 -14.89 0.20
CA ILE A 588 -25.86 -15.25 -0.04
C ILE A 588 -25.86 -16.59 -0.76
N GLY A 589 -26.22 -17.65 -0.06
CA GLY A 589 -26.02 -18.99 -0.59
C GLY A 589 -27.21 -19.87 -0.48
N TRP A 590 -27.10 -21.00 -1.17
CA TRP A 590 -27.80 -22.20 -0.77
C TRP A 590 -27.17 -22.74 0.53
N ASN A 591 -27.53 -22.06 1.60
CA ASN A 591 -27.55 -22.51 2.98
C ASN A 591 -28.96 -22.11 3.45
N ASN A 592 -29.64 -22.93 4.25
CA ASN A 592 -31.00 -22.63 4.70
C ASN A 592 -31.02 -21.21 5.27
N ALA A 593 -31.62 -20.23 4.60
CA ALA A 593 -31.81 -18.93 5.24
C ALA A 593 -32.78 -19.10 6.41
N LEU A 594 -32.81 -18.16 7.36
CA LEU A 594 -33.91 -18.05 8.31
C LEU A 594 -35.23 -18.01 7.51
N GLY A 595 -36.05 -19.06 7.62
CA GLY A 595 -37.27 -19.23 6.82
C GLY A 595 -37.14 -20.00 5.48
N GLY A 596 -35.99 -20.63 5.23
CA GLY A 596 -35.74 -21.59 4.15
C GLY A 596 -35.43 -20.99 2.77
N ALA A 597 -35.35 -21.85 1.74
CA ALA A 597 -34.92 -21.47 0.38
C ALA A 597 -35.73 -20.32 -0.27
N ARG A 598 -37.02 -20.17 0.09
CA ARG A 598 -37.85 -19.04 -0.37
C ARG A 598 -37.34 -17.70 0.17
N ALA A 599 -36.88 -17.66 1.42
CA ALA A 599 -36.31 -16.46 2.02
C ALA A 599 -34.98 -16.08 1.35
N THR A 600 -34.09 -17.06 1.12
CA THR A 600 -32.81 -16.85 0.40
C THR A 600 -33.04 -16.21 -0.98
N ARG A 601 -33.96 -16.78 -1.78
CA ARG A 601 -34.28 -16.26 -3.12
C ARG A 601 -34.86 -14.83 -3.05
N ARG A 602 -35.69 -14.53 -2.05
CA ARG A 602 -36.22 -13.19 -1.82
C ARG A 602 -35.10 -12.20 -1.48
N ILE A 603 -34.22 -12.54 -0.55
CA ILE A 603 -33.07 -11.70 -0.15
C ILE A 603 -32.18 -11.44 -1.37
N ALA A 604 -31.82 -12.48 -2.14
CA ALA A 604 -31.01 -12.33 -3.34
C ALA A 604 -31.66 -11.36 -4.35
N ARG A 605 -32.97 -11.49 -4.62
CA ARG A 605 -33.69 -10.54 -5.49
C ARG A 605 -33.61 -9.12 -4.97
N THR A 606 -33.94 -8.90 -3.69
CA THR A 606 -33.86 -7.58 -3.07
C THR A 606 -32.46 -7.00 -3.19
N VAL A 607 -31.41 -7.79 -2.97
CA VAL A 607 -30.03 -7.33 -3.13
C VAL A 607 -29.72 -6.94 -4.57
N LEU A 608 -30.11 -7.75 -5.54
CA LEU A 608 -29.87 -7.48 -6.96
C LEU A 608 -30.67 -6.29 -7.51
N ASP A 609 -31.86 -6.04 -6.97
CA ASP A 609 -32.75 -4.94 -7.35
C ASP A 609 -32.35 -3.61 -6.70
N GLU A 610 -32.09 -3.61 -5.39
CA GLU A 610 -31.87 -2.38 -4.62
C GLU A 610 -30.40 -1.93 -4.62
N PHE A 611 -29.45 -2.83 -4.91
CA PHE A 611 -28.00 -2.53 -4.95
C PHE A 611 -27.41 -2.75 -6.36
N PRO A 612 -27.72 -1.87 -7.33
CA PRO A 612 -27.26 -1.95 -8.73
C PRO A 612 -25.73 -1.95 -8.88
N GLN A 613 -25.01 -1.35 -7.93
CA GLN A 613 -23.55 -1.20 -7.94
C GLN A 613 -22.80 -2.26 -7.12
N ALA A 614 -23.51 -3.26 -6.57
CA ALA A 614 -22.88 -4.36 -5.85
C ALA A 614 -21.95 -5.16 -6.78
N ASN A 615 -20.74 -5.46 -6.30
CA ASN A 615 -19.82 -6.38 -6.96
C ASN A 615 -20.24 -7.80 -6.61
N ILE A 616 -20.44 -8.64 -7.63
CA ILE A 616 -21.07 -9.95 -7.45
C ILE A 616 -20.08 -11.04 -7.85
N PHE A 617 -19.87 -11.97 -6.93
CA PHE A 617 -19.14 -13.21 -7.14
C PHE A 617 -20.11 -14.36 -7.00
N PHE A 618 -20.14 -15.27 -7.96
CA PHE A 618 -20.85 -16.53 -7.86
C PHE A 618 -19.83 -17.66 -7.69
N LEU A 619 -19.83 -18.28 -6.52
CA LEU A 619 -18.91 -19.35 -6.16
C LEU A 619 -19.62 -20.71 -6.19
N GLU A 620 -19.03 -21.64 -6.91
CA GLU A 620 -19.55 -22.99 -7.10
C GLU A 620 -18.49 -24.03 -6.74
N ARG A 621 -18.93 -25.19 -6.24
CA ARG A 621 -18.08 -26.38 -6.13
C ARG A 621 -18.47 -27.38 -7.22
N ALA A 622 -17.53 -27.74 -8.09
CA ALA A 622 -17.80 -28.69 -9.18
C ALA A 622 -17.95 -30.12 -8.65
N ASN A 623 -17.12 -30.53 -7.69
CA ASN A 623 -17.21 -31.86 -7.10
C ASN A 623 -18.31 -31.90 -6.02
N ILE A 624 -19.50 -32.36 -6.40
CA ILE A 624 -20.66 -32.36 -5.50
C ILE A 624 -20.56 -33.42 -4.38
N LEU A 625 -19.88 -34.54 -4.61
CA LEU A 625 -19.64 -35.53 -3.54
C LEU A 625 -18.76 -34.94 -2.45
N ALA A 626 -17.72 -34.19 -2.82
CA ALA A 626 -16.87 -33.48 -1.88
C ALA A 626 -17.63 -32.34 -1.15
N GLN A 627 -18.53 -31.66 -1.87
CA GLN A 627 -19.43 -30.67 -1.29
C GLN A 627 -20.36 -31.30 -0.24
N TYR A 628 -21.01 -32.43 -0.58
CA TYR A 628 -21.87 -33.20 0.31
C TYR A 628 -21.11 -33.66 1.55
N ALA A 629 -19.95 -34.31 1.39
CA ALA A 629 -19.14 -34.78 2.51
C ALA A 629 -18.69 -33.63 3.44
N SER A 630 -18.43 -32.45 2.87
CA SER A 630 -18.07 -31.25 3.64
C SER A 630 -19.26 -30.61 4.36
N LEU A 631 -20.46 -30.75 3.81
CA LEU A 631 -21.70 -30.27 4.44
C LEU A 631 -22.10 -31.19 5.60
N GLU A 632 -22.15 -32.50 5.35
CA GLU A 632 -22.46 -33.51 6.38
C GLU A 632 -21.50 -33.44 7.57
N ALA A 633 -20.20 -33.32 7.31
CA ALA A 633 -19.22 -33.23 8.39
C ALA A 633 -19.42 -31.96 9.24
N ALA A 634 -19.83 -30.86 8.60
CA ALA A 634 -20.15 -29.61 9.30
C ALA A 634 -21.33 -29.77 10.24
N GLU A 635 -22.39 -30.41 9.74
CA GLU A 635 -23.63 -30.62 10.49
C GLU A 635 -23.40 -31.54 11.69
N GLN A 636 -22.61 -32.61 11.51
CA GLN A 636 -22.31 -33.57 12.57
C GLN A 636 -21.40 -32.99 13.65
N THR A 637 -20.40 -32.21 13.26
CA THR A 637 -19.41 -31.67 14.20
C THR A 637 -19.79 -30.30 14.77
N GLY A 638 -20.75 -29.61 14.15
CA GLY A 638 -21.01 -28.19 14.39
C GLY A 638 -19.88 -27.27 13.90
N MET A 639 -18.80 -27.82 13.32
CA MET A 639 -17.67 -27.05 12.83
C MET A 639 -17.89 -26.63 11.39
N TRP A 640 -18.49 -25.46 11.25
CA TRP A 640 -18.68 -24.85 9.94
C TRP A 640 -17.38 -24.22 9.43
N MET A 641 -16.46 -23.76 10.26
CA MET A 641 -15.16 -23.20 9.85
C MET A 641 -14.12 -23.34 10.95
N LYS A 642 -12.83 -23.31 10.59
CA LYS A 642 -11.72 -23.16 11.52
C LYS A 642 -10.69 -22.18 10.95
N PHE A 643 -10.34 -21.17 11.73
CA PHE A 643 -9.29 -20.20 11.40
C PHE A 643 -8.00 -20.61 12.09
N ALA A 644 -6.86 -20.33 11.46
CA ALA A 644 -5.57 -20.39 12.15
C ALA A 644 -5.55 -19.28 13.20
N ASP A 645 -5.19 -19.59 14.46
CA ASP A 645 -4.92 -18.56 15.45
C ASP A 645 -3.62 -17.84 15.07
N PRO A 646 -3.64 -16.55 14.74
CA PRO A 646 -2.44 -15.82 14.33
C PRO A 646 -1.40 -15.69 15.45
N LEU A 647 -1.80 -15.86 16.72
CA LEU A 647 -0.91 -15.83 17.88
C LEU A 647 -0.38 -17.22 18.28
N LYS A 648 -0.99 -18.28 17.73
CA LYS A 648 -0.60 -19.68 17.92
C LYS A 648 -0.81 -20.41 16.60
N PRO A 649 0.17 -20.40 15.68
CA PRO A 649 0.08 -21.24 14.50
C PRO A 649 -0.07 -22.69 14.98
N GLU A 650 -1.30 -23.21 14.92
CA GLU A 650 -1.56 -24.61 15.23
C GLU A 650 -0.69 -25.46 14.31
N SER A 651 -0.24 -26.62 14.79
CA SER A 651 0.58 -27.52 13.98
C SER A 651 -0.05 -27.74 12.61
N LYS A 652 0.77 -27.68 11.55
CA LYS A 652 0.36 -28.00 10.17
C LYS A 652 -0.23 -29.41 10.02
N ASP A 653 -0.11 -30.24 11.04
CA ASP A 653 -0.72 -31.56 11.16
C ASP A 653 -2.12 -31.44 11.78
N GLN A 654 -3.09 -30.94 11.04
CA GLN A 654 -4.50 -31.11 11.44
C GLN A 654 -4.97 -32.53 11.16
N PRO A 655 -5.86 -33.08 12.00
CA PRO A 655 -6.44 -34.39 11.75
C PRO A 655 -7.23 -34.37 10.43
N ALA A 656 -7.23 -35.52 9.75
CA ALA A 656 -8.04 -35.72 8.56
C ALA A 656 -9.51 -35.29 8.81
N PRO A 657 -10.18 -34.73 7.79
CA PRO A 657 -11.58 -34.36 7.90
C PRO A 657 -12.44 -35.53 8.41
N THR A 658 -13.41 -35.25 9.28
CA THR A 658 -14.31 -36.29 9.82
C THR A 658 -15.04 -37.01 8.67
N PRO A 659 -14.86 -38.34 8.52
CA PRO A 659 -15.58 -39.12 7.52
C PRO A 659 -17.08 -39.17 7.82
N VAL A 660 -17.91 -39.22 6.78
CA VAL A 660 -19.38 -39.20 6.91
C VAL A 660 -20.02 -40.43 6.30
N VAL A 661 -21.24 -40.75 6.72
CA VAL A 661 -22.05 -41.79 6.07
C VAL A 661 -22.73 -41.19 4.84
N PHE A 662 -22.52 -41.79 3.67
CA PHE A 662 -23.25 -41.44 2.46
C PHE A 662 -24.70 -41.91 2.57
N ASP A 663 -25.64 -40.97 2.39
CA ASP A 663 -27.07 -41.21 2.31
C ASP A 663 -27.56 -40.70 0.94
N PHE A 664 -28.05 -41.63 0.12
CA PHE A 664 -28.44 -41.30 -1.25
C PHE A 664 -29.68 -40.41 -1.34
N GLU A 665 -30.65 -40.55 -0.43
CA GLU A 665 -31.85 -39.71 -0.44
C GLU A 665 -31.52 -38.30 0.01
N LYS A 666 -30.67 -38.15 1.04
CA LYS A 666 -30.15 -36.84 1.45
C LYS A 666 -29.29 -36.20 0.36
N PHE A 667 -28.47 -37.00 -0.33
CA PHE A 667 -27.68 -36.54 -1.47
C PHE A 667 -28.56 -36.04 -2.63
N LYS A 668 -29.66 -36.72 -2.97
CA LYS A 668 -30.59 -36.24 -4.02
C LYS A 668 -31.17 -34.88 -3.71
N ILE A 669 -31.61 -34.67 -2.46
CA ILE A 669 -32.14 -33.39 -2.00
C ILE A 669 -31.07 -32.31 -2.14
N THR A 670 -29.87 -32.60 -1.62
CA THR A 670 -28.67 -31.76 -1.74
C THR A 670 -28.38 -31.38 -3.21
N PHE A 671 -28.39 -32.37 -4.11
CA PHE A 671 -28.16 -32.15 -5.54
C PHE A 671 -29.22 -31.25 -6.18
N GLN A 672 -30.50 -31.50 -5.89
CA GLN A 672 -31.60 -30.74 -6.47
C GLN A 672 -31.57 -29.29 -5.99
N GLU A 673 -31.42 -29.05 -4.69
CA GLU A 673 -31.42 -27.70 -4.13
C GLU A 673 -30.22 -26.88 -4.62
N ARG A 674 -29.05 -27.52 -4.75
CA ARG A 674 -27.88 -26.92 -5.42
C ARG A 674 -28.20 -26.48 -6.83
N HIS A 675 -28.76 -27.38 -7.63
CA HIS A 675 -29.09 -27.12 -9.03
C HIS A 675 -30.09 -25.97 -9.17
N ASP A 676 -31.17 -26.04 -8.40
CA ASP A 676 -32.20 -25.02 -8.30
C ASP A 676 -31.63 -23.65 -7.95
N TRP A 677 -30.67 -23.58 -7.03
CA TRP A 677 -30.02 -22.33 -6.64
C TRP A 677 -29.17 -21.75 -7.76
N ILE A 678 -28.36 -22.58 -8.43
CA ILE A 678 -27.54 -22.16 -9.58
C ILE A 678 -28.45 -21.62 -10.68
N GLU A 679 -29.49 -22.36 -11.06
CA GLU A 679 -30.41 -21.96 -12.12
C GLU A 679 -31.13 -20.65 -11.76
N PHE A 680 -31.66 -20.56 -10.54
CA PHE A 680 -32.26 -19.34 -10.02
C PHE A 680 -31.30 -18.16 -10.16
N PHE A 681 -30.10 -18.24 -9.58
CA PHE A 681 -29.16 -17.12 -9.54
C PHE A 681 -28.76 -16.67 -10.95
N MET A 682 -28.41 -17.62 -11.82
CA MET A 682 -28.05 -17.34 -13.21
C MET A 682 -29.19 -16.66 -13.98
N ASN A 683 -30.44 -17.09 -13.77
CA ASN A 683 -31.59 -16.48 -14.40
C ASN A 683 -31.85 -15.05 -13.89
N GLU A 684 -31.72 -14.80 -12.59
CA GLU A 684 -31.89 -13.46 -12.01
C GLU A 684 -30.80 -12.49 -12.52
N MET A 685 -29.56 -12.97 -12.70
CA MET A 685 -28.45 -12.20 -13.26
C MET A 685 -28.67 -11.85 -14.73
N ARG A 686 -29.10 -12.82 -15.55
CA ARG A 686 -29.45 -12.58 -16.96
C ARG A 686 -30.63 -11.63 -17.11
N ALA A 687 -31.69 -11.84 -16.33
CA ALA A 687 -32.90 -11.01 -16.38
C ALA A 687 -32.59 -9.53 -16.11
N ARG A 688 -31.67 -9.26 -15.18
CA ARG A 688 -31.23 -7.90 -14.83
C ARG A 688 -30.02 -7.39 -15.62
N ARG A 689 -29.46 -8.21 -16.51
CA ARG A 689 -28.21 -7.92 -17.25
C ARG A 689 -27.05 -7.53 -16.31
N ARG A 690 -26.97 -8.18 -15.15
CA ARG A 690 -25.91 -7.92 -14.16
C ARG A 690 -24.65 -8.66 -14.55
N GLN A 691 -23.51 -7.97 -14.46
CA GLN A 691 -22.20 -8.61 -14.53
C GLN A 691 -21.85 -9.25 -13.19
N TYR A 692 -21.12 -10.35 -13.24
CA TYR A 692 -20.59 -11.06 -12.08
C TYR A 692 -19.37 -11.89 -12.46
N VAL A 693 -18.58 -12.24 -11.46
CA VAL A 693 -17.46 -13.17 -11.60
C VAL A 693 -17.92 -14.56 -11.15
N HIS A 694 -17.94 -15.51 -12.07
CA HIS A 694 -18.18 -16.92 -11.75
C HIS A 694 -16.87 -17.61 -11.43
N LEU A 695 -16.78 -18.19 -10.23
CA LEU A 695 -15.63 -18.93 -9.73
C LEU A 695 -16.06 -20.35 -9.38
N VAL A 696 -15.37 -21.33 -9.95
CA VAL A 696 -15.45 -22.75 -9.58
C VAL A 696 -14.29 -23.06 -8.64
N TYR A 697 -14.56 -23.57 -7.44
CA TYR A 697 -13.56 -23.80 -6.38
C TYR A 697 -12.35 -24.58 -6.90
N GLU A 698 -12.59 -25.73 -7.53
CA GLU A 698 -11.55 -26.60 -8.06
C GLU A 698 -10.69 -25.84 -9.05
N GLU A 699 -11.29 -25.16 -10.01
CA GLU A 699 -10.57 -24.47 -11.10
C GLU A 699 -9.86 -23.18 -10.67
N HIS A 700 -10.39 -22.48 -9.66
CA HIS A 700 -10.03 -21.09 -9.37
C HIS A 700 -9.43 -20.87 -7.97
N LEU A 701 -9.72 -21.73 -6.99
CA LEU A 701 -9.38 -21.47 -5.58
C LEU A 701 -8.63 -22.62 -4.89
N ALA A 702 -8.69 -23.84 -5.41
CA ALA A 702 -8.18 -25.02 -4.72
C ALA A 702 -6.67 -25.02 -4.45
N THR A 703 -5.87 -24.28 -5.23
CA THR A 703 -4.42 -24.21 -5.05
C THR A 703 -3.94 -22.76 -5.00
N ALA A 704 -2.83 -22.51 -4.32
CA ALA A 704 -2.22 -21.17 -4.25
C ALA A 704 -1.99 -20.54 -5.64
N THR A 705 -1.56 -21.34 -6.62
CA THR A 705 -1.39 -20.89 -8.01
C THR A 705 -2.70 -20.43 -8.63
N ARG A 706 -3.79 -21.17 -8.41
CA ARG A 706 -5.13 -20.82 -8.91
C ARG A 706 -5.66 -19.56 -8.20
N GLN A 707 -5.45 -19.44 -6.90
CA GLN A 707 -5.83 -18.25 -6.11
C GLN A 707 -5.18 -16.97 -6.65
N VAL A 708 -3.86 -17.02 -6.91
CA VAL A 708 -3.12 -15.90 -7.53
C VAL A 708 -3.72 -15.52 -8.89
N GLN A 709 -3.95 -16.50 -9.76
CA GLN A 709 -4.53 -16.25 -11.08
C GLN A 709 -5.94 -15.66 -11.00
N THR A 710 -6.74 -16.11 -10.04
CA THR A 710 -8.08 -15.59 -9.77
C THR A 710 -8.03 -14.13 -9.31
N LEU A 711 -7.14 -13.79 -8.38
CA LEU A 711 -6.97 -12.41 -7.93
C LEU A 711 -6.47 -11.49 -9.07
N LYS A 712 -5.58 -11.97 -9.97
CA LYS A 712 -5.19 -11.23 -11.18
C LYS A 712 -6.40 -10.90 -12.07
N ARG A 713 -7.27 -11.88 -12.33
CA ARG A 713 -8.49 -11.67 -13.11
C ARG A 713 -9.45 -10.68 -12.46
N ILE A 714 -9.55 -10.70 -11.13
CA ILE A 714 -10.43 -9.80 -10.38
C ILE A 714 -9.89 -8.37 -10.41
N LYS A 715 -8.57 -8.21 -10.25
CA LYS A 715 -7.86 -6.92 -10.43
C LYS A 715 -8.17 -6.33 -11.80
N GLU A 716 -8.06 -7.13 -12.86
CA GLU A 716 -8.38 -6.70 -14.23
C GLU A 716 -9.85 -6.37 -14.42
N ALA A 717 -10.77 -7.16 -13.85
CA ALA A 717 -12.21 -7.00 -14.03
C ALA A 717 -12.79 -5.77 -13.30
N TYR A 718 -12.30 -5.48 -12.10
CA TYR A 718 -12.85 -4.41 -11.24
C TYR A 718 -11.93 -3.20 -11.08
N GLY A 719 -10.70 -3.24 -11.60
CA GLY A 719 -9.69 -2.21 -11.39
C GLY A 719 -9.29 -2.08 -9.92
N TRP A 720 -9.45 -3.15 -9.13
CA TRP A 720 -9.09 -3.17 -7.72
C TRP A 720 -7.58 -3.24 -7.56
N ASP A 721 -7.05 -2.51 -6.57
CA ASP A 721 -5.64 -2.59 -6.21
C ASP A 721 -5.42 -3.82 -5.33
N ILE A 722 -5.06 -4.94 -5.96
CA ILE A 722 -4.92 -6.26 -5.33
C ILE A 722 -3.50 -6.79 -5.56
N ASP A 723 -2.90 -7.35 -4.51
CA ASP A 723 -1.66 -8.11 -4.53
C ASP A 723 -1.91 -9.53 -4.99
N VAL A 724 -1.04 -9.97 -5.88
CA VAL A 724 -1.06 -11.28 -6.51
C VAL A 724 0.27 -11.99 -6.32
N ASN A 725 1.09 -11.54 -5.36
CA ASN A 725 2.32 -12.16 -4.93
C ASN A 725 2.02 -13.52 -4.27
N PRO A 726 2.45 -14.65 -4.87
CA PRO A 726 2.14 -15.99 -4.36
C PRO A 726 2.72 -16.27 -2.96
N THR A 727 3.85 -15.66 -2.63
CA THR A 727 4.53 -15.83 -1.34
C THR A 727 3.78 -15.10 -0.25
N TYR A 728 3.36 -13.85 -0.53
CA TYR A 728 2.49 -13.06 0.34
C TYR A 728 1.23 -13.86 0.67
N LEU A 729 0.47 -14.27 -0.36
CA LEU A 729 -0.81 -14.96 -0.18
C LEU A 729 -0.65 -16.28 0.59
N ARG A 730 0.40 -17.06 0.31
CA ARG A 730 0.64 -18.33 1.02
C ARG A 730 0.85 -18.13 2.52
N ASN A 731 1.51 -17.05 2.92
CA ASN A 731 1.88 -16.80 4.31
C ASN A 731 0.84 -15.94 5.04
N SER A 732 0.09 -15.11 4.31
CA SER A 732 -0.95 -14.26 4.87
C SER A 732 -2.24 -15.05 5.12
N LEU A 733 -2.58 -16.03 4.27
CA LEU A 733 -3.87 -16.73 4.35
C LEU A 733 -4.01 -17.52 5.65
N HIS A 734 -4.83 -17.02 6.57
CA HIS A 734 -5.10 -17.63 7.87
C HIS A 734 -6.06 -18.83 7.82
N LEU A 735 -6.14 -19.49 6.67
CA LEU A 735 -6.89 -20.72 6.54
C LEU A 735 -5.98 -21.89 6.85
N VAL A 736 -6.38 -22.67 7.86
CA VAL A 736 -5.66 -23.90 8.14
C VAL A 736 -5.89 -24.85 6.96
N PRO A 737 -4.85 -25.26 6.22
CA PRO A 737 -5.02 -26.27 5.19
C PRO A 737 -5.49 -27.56 5.89
N THR A 738 -6.66 -28.06 5.50
CA THR A 738 -7.07 -29.42 5.87
C THR A 738 -6.17 -30.41 5.16
N GLN A 739 -5.82 -31.51 5.83
CA GLN A 739 -5.08 -32.60 5.20
C GLN A 739 -5.80 -33.05 3.92
N GLU A 740 -5.10 -33.02 2.78
CA GLU A 740 -5.60 -33.58 1.53
C GLU A 740 -5.78 -35.08 1.71
N VAL A 741 -7.00 -35.55 1.50
CA VAL A 741 -7.37 -36.97 1.56
C VAL A 741 -8.09 -37.35 0.28
N GLU A 742 -8.03 -38.62 -0.10
CA GLU A 742 -8.86 -39.11 -1.20
C GLU A 742 -10.34 -38.93 -0.84
N LEU A 743 -11.16 -38.58 -1.83
CA LEU A 743 -12.61 -38.42 -1.63
C LEU A 743 -13.24 -39.69 -1.03
N ARG A 744 -12.72 -40.88 -1.35
CA ARG A 744 -13.12 -42.15 -0.74
C ARG A 744 -13.04 -42.13 0.78
N GLU A 745 -11.97 -41.55 1.33
CA GLU A 745 -11.69 -41.51 2.77
C GLU A 745 -12.59 -40.52 3.52
N ARG A 746 -13.27 -39.63 2.77
CA ARG A 746 -14.32 -38.75 3.31
C ARG A 746 -15.61 -39.51 3.66
N PHE A 747 -15.73 -40.76 3.25
CA PHE A 747 -16.92 -41.58 3.48
C PHE A 747 -16.60 -42.83 4.29
N VAL A 748 -17.49 -43.17 5.23
CA VAL A 748 -17.42 -44.41 6.01
C VAL A 748 -17.87 -45.62 5.17
N ASN A 749 -18.75 -45.39 4.18
CA ASN A 749 -19.37 -46.38 3.31
C ASN A 749 -19.26 -45.99 1.81
N PRO A 750 -18.05 -45.81 1.26
CA PRO A 750 -17.86 -45.34 -0.13
C PRO A 750 -18.49 -46.27 -1.16
N GLU A 751 -18.66 -47.55 -0.86
CA GLU A 751 -19.36 -48.54 -1.69
C GLU A 751 -20.86 -48.27 -1.85
N ALA A 752 -21.47 -47.47 -0.96
CA ALA A 752 -22.87 -47.07 -1.08
C ALA A 752 -23.09 -45.98 -2.14
N ILE A 753 -22.01 -45.39 -2.69
CA ILE A 753 -22.08 -44.36 -3.72
C ILE A 753 -22.37 -45.03 -5.08
N PRO A 754 -23.47 -44.67 -5.76
CA PRO A 754 -23.80 -45.23 -7.08
C PRO A 754 -22.66 -45.12 -8.08
N GLU A 755 -22.45 -46.18 -8.88
CA GLU A 755 -21.36 -46.26 -9.85
C GLU A 755 -21.35 -45.08 -10.84
N LEU A 756 -22.53 -44.61 -11.26
CA LEU A 756 -22.65 -43.44 -12.14
C LEU A 756 -22.10 -42.16 -11.49
N LEU A 757 -22.26 -41.99 -10.17
CA LEU A 757 -21.67 -40.85 -9.46
C LEU A 757 -20.16 -41.01 -9.32
N VAL A 758 -19.67 -42.22 -9.11
CA VAL A 758 -18.22 -42.51 -9.06
C VAL A 758 -17.56 -42.29 -10.43
N GLN A 759 -18.27 -42.55 -11.53
CA GLN A 759 -17.79 -42.26 -12.88
C GLN A 759 -17.74 -40.75 -13.16
N ALA A 760 -18.71 -39.99 -12.66
CA ALA A 760 -18.77 -38.54 -12.82
C ALA A 760 -17.82 -37.79 -11.87
N PHE A 761 -17.57 -38.33 -10.67
CA PHE A 761 -16.75 -37.76 -9.61
C PHE A 761 -15.86 -38.87 -9.02
N PRO A 762 -14.66 -39.10 -9.59
CA PRO A 762 -13.79 -40.20 -9.19
C PRO A 762 -13.40 -40.13 -7.70
N LEU A 763 -13.57 -41.24 -6.98
CA LEU A 763 -13.31 -41.29 -5.53
C LEU A 763 -11.82 -41.25 -5.14
N ASN A 764 -10.92 -41.39 -6.11
CA ASN A 764 -9.47 -41.28 -5.93
C ASN A 764 -8.95 -39.84 -6.17
N GLU A 765 -9.83 -38.88 -6.46
CA GLU A 765 -9.45 -37.47 -6.47
C GLU A 765 -9.15 -36.98 -5.05
N LEU A 766 -8.09 -36.17 -4.91
CA LEU A 766 -7.77 -35.45 -3.67
C LEU A 766 -8.65 -34.21 -3.55
N VAL A 767 -9.16 -33.94 -2.34
CA VAL A 767 -10.19 -32.91 -2.08
C VAL A 767 -10.04 -32.15 -0.79
#